data_AF-A0A846DFG8-F1
#
_entry.id   AF-A0A846DFG8-F1
#
_cell.length_a   1.000
_cell.length_b   1.000
_cell.length_c   1.000
_cell.angle_alpha   90.00
_cell.angle_beta   90.00
_cell.angle_gamma   90.00
#
_symmetry.space_group_name_H-M   'P 1'
#
loop_
_entity.id
_entity.type
_entity.pdbx_description
1 polymer ?
#
loop_
_entity_poly.entity_id
_entity_poly.type
_entity_poly.pdbx_seq_one_letter_code
_entity_poly.pdbx_strand_id
1 'polypeptide(L)'
;MWIVALREMLANLMQWPRKWPRKFTIRAVGGGVCCFVIVLCFTLWPYPGSAQAWSLREWLNTLVVQEINLGRQYHHTPLQVQGTILGTGGMPLGNIPVRLGQAETITNPSGQYRFMLMPRHNALLEIDAPDYYQEVIPLVLALPLTVSEVEVEPIALVKRTDSEARLLFGGDVAMGRRFLDPEQNTPRNRIPKNNPDALIQASHPRRGSAKVLEGLQPLFQAKVSDFRSVNLETPVLDDPTTPHWAKPYSFFTLPESVRQLRKLGVDYVALGNNHLWDYLASGLTTTLEQLQTIGLAYSGAGLTPHAAQEPDHRQLGNTNYSLFSFTSIAGDRYREPLQFVASDHQGGAADLRDIATVKSLIAQEREQGRFPIVQVHTGTEYTYAPTSYGRGLIDQVASAGAGLVVGHHPHVAQGLGFRQGVPLFYSLGNLVFDSDRLETLLELVALVDIEDEEVRRLQVIPIYLEDYRPQLIGGDLANRFIRRIGEFSEDGVLVYPYLNRGWVSLEGADGSDVSIQDYSIQDYSIDVPVMINQDGWGVVDLRGLAPSEASLYQVQVSAGDVSQLRLGRDLMGFGEAEDWDMDSNEQDLNRWGVSTTGKTSFPCYQGAYRGITGICLERSHRNREVAVVPFRHRIRVFGDALDRPQKDLTMVGYVRGENAGPIELKVRYRASEGEQGFGDRTVFTHPGHTFDWERIVVDLAMPEDKPKEQVANPKRDNPRAVMLWLRHYPPQEGKGLAMFDDFACVSWEKPHYLNNPIQLSVPHALDFLRLTGTSGLVKLHLTFRAFQPQS
;
A
#
# COMPACT_ATOMS: atom_id res chain seq x y z
N MET A 1 -27.12 -33.82 -0.99
CA MET A 1 -25.91 -33.63 -0.16
C MET A 1 -24.72 -34.46 -0.63
N TRP A 2 -24.76 -35.80 -0.64
CA TRP A 2 -23.60 -36.64 -1.01
C TRP A 2 -23.11 -36.48 -2.47
N ILE A 3 -24.01 -36.22 -3.42
CA ILE A 3 -23.66 -36.00 -4.84
C ILE A 3 -23.01 -34.62 -5.08
N VAL A 4 -23.34 -33.63 -4.25
CA VAL A 4 -22.73 -32.28 -4.31
C VAL A 4 -21.30 -32.34 -3.78
N ALA A 5 -21.08 -33.01 -2.64
CA ALA A 5 -19.74 -33.25 -2.10
C ALA A 5 -18.83 -34.06 -3.06
N LEU A 6 -19.40 -35.03 -3.80
CA LEU A 6 -18.65 -35.80 -4.79
C LEU A 6 -18.27 -34.95 -6.03
N ARG A 7 -19.15 -34.03 -6.45
CA ARG A 7 -18.86 -33.05 -7.52
C ARG A 7 -17.76 -32.07 -7.11
N GLU A 8 -17.80 -31.58 -5.87
CA GLU A 8 -16.79 -30.67 -5.31
C GLU A 8 -15.41 -31.34 -5.15
N MET A 9 -15.39 -32.61 -4.74
CA MET A 9 -14.13 -33.37 -4.63
C MET A 9 -13.45 -33.56 -5.99
N LEU A 10 -14.24 -33.79 -7.05
CA LEU A 10 -13.74 -33.91 -8.43
C LEU A 10 -13.27 -32.56 -9.00
N ALA A 11 -13.88 -31.44 -8.61
CA ALA A 11 -13.46 -30.09 -9.00
C ALA A 11 -12.10 -29.72 -8.38
N ASN A 12 -11.89 -30.02 -7.09
CA ASN A 12 -10.62 -29.77 -6.39
C ASN A 12 -9.47 -30.65 -6.90
N LEU A 13 -9.75 -31.90 -7.30
CA LEU A 13 -8.73 -32.81 -7.87
C LEU A 13 -8.22 -32.37 -9.25
N MET A 14 -8.95 -31.51 -9.98
CA MET A 14 -8.53 -30.99 -11.28
C MET A 14 -7.58 -29.79 -11.20
N GLN A 15 -7.37 -29.20 -10.01
CA GLN A 15 -6.48 -28.05 -9.80
C GLN A 15 -5.02 -28.44 -9.41
N TRP A 16 -4.69 -29.73 -9.31
CA TRP A 16 -3.32 -30.19 -9.03
C TRP A 16 -2.39 -30.16 -10.25
N PRO A 17 -1.09 -29.79 -10.10
CA PRO A 17 -0.12 -29.78 -11.18
C PRO A 17 0.12 -31.17 -11.80
N ARG A 18 0.29 -31.22 -13.14
CA ARG A 18 0.32 -32.42 -14.02
C ARG A 18 1.43 -33.47 -13.78
N LYS A 19 2.19 -33.43 -12.67
CA LYS A 19 3.41 -34.26 -12.49
C LYS A 19 3.21 -35.65 -11.84
N TRP A 20 1.98 -36.16 -11.67
CA TRP A 20 1.74 -37.48 -11.06
C TRP A 20 0.96 -38.43 -12.00
N PRO A 21 1.31 -39.73 -12.07
CA PRO A 21 0.59 -40.70 -12.88
C PRO A 21 -0.79 -40.99 -12.28
N ARG A 22 -1.86 -40.69 -13.03
CA ARG A 22 -3.26 -40.91 -12.62
C ARG A 22 -3.69 -42.34 -12.95
N LYS A 23 -3.87 -43.19 -11.95
CA LYS A 23 -4.72 -44.40 -12.04
C LYS A 23 -5.77 -44.34 -10.94
N PHE A 24 -7.04 -44.19 -11.34
CA PHE A 24 -8.20 -44.27 -10.45
C PHE A 24 -8.88 -45.61 -10.65
N THR A 25 -9.20 -46.31 -9.56
CA THR A 25 -10.01 -47.53 -9.63
C THR A 25 -11.21 -47.37 -8.72
N ILE A 26 -12.41 -47.29 -9.30
CA ILE A 26 -13.67 -47.30 -8.56
C ILE A 26 -14.13 -48.76 -8.50
N ARG A 27 -14.26 -49.33 -7.30
CA ARG A 27 -14.92 -50.64 -7.12
C ARG A 27 -16.20 -50.42 -6.34
N ALA A 28 -17.33 -50.76 -6.97
CA ALA A 28 -18.58 -50.99 -6.26
C ALA A 28 -18.50 -52.39 -5.63
N VAL A 29 -18.62 -52.47 -4.29
CA VAL A 29 -18.75 -53.76 -3.59
C VAL A 29 -20.24 -53.98 -3.34
N GLY A 30 -20.81 -55.02 -3.95
CA GLY A 30 -22.22 -55.35 -3.84
C GLY A 30 -22.56 -56.03 -2.51
N GLY A 31 -23.73 -55.68 -1.96
CA GLY A 31 -24.39 -56.41 -0.89
C GLY A 31 -25.59 -55.66 -0.31
N GLY A 32 -26.81 -56.05 -0.72
CA GLY A 32 -28.05 -55.79 0.02
C GLY A 32 -28.69 -54.40 -0.12
N VAL A 33 -30.00 -54.38 -0.34
CA VAL A 33 -30.84 -53.21 -0.62
C VAL A 33 -30.73 -52.13 0.48
N CYS A 34 -30.51 -50.87 0.04
CA CYS A 34 -30.61 -49.58 0.75
C CYS A 34 -29.36 -48.82 1.27
N CYS A 35 -28.10 -49.25 1.09
CA CYS A 35 -26.95 -48.35 1.36
C CYS A 35 -25.80 -48.53 0.37
N PHE A 36 -25.59 -47.56 -0.54
CA PHE A 36 -24.32 -47.45 -1.27
C PHE A 36 -23.28 -46.76 -0.38
N VAL A 37 -22.35 -47.54 0.17
CA VAL A 37 -21.11 -46.99 0.76
C VAL A 37 -20.07 -46.89 -0.35
N ILE A 38 -19.80 -45.67 -0.83
CA ILE A 38 -18.67 -45.42 -1.73
C ILE A 38 -17.40 -45.38 -0.87
N VAL A 39 -16.62 -46.46 -0.88
CA VAL A 39 -15.28 -46.48 -0.29
C VAL A 39 -14.29 -46.01 -1.35
N LEU A 40 -13.81 -44.76 -1.23
CA LEU A 40 -12.67 -44.27 -2.00
C LEU A 40 -11.37 -44.69 -1.31
N CYS A 41 -10.75 -45.77 -1.78
CA CYS A 41 -9.40 -46.14 -1.36
C CYS A 41 -8.36 -45.34 -2.14
N PHE A 42 -7.72 -44.37 -1.49
CA PHE A 42 -6.52 -43.71 -2.01
C PHE A 42 -5.32 -44.62 -1.75
N THR A 43 -4.79 -45.25 -2.79
CA THR A 43 -3.49 -45.95 -2.71
C THR A 43 -2.39 -44.98 -3.09
N LEU A 44 -1.85 -44.25 -2.10
CA LEU A 44 -0.53 -43.64 -2.23
C LEU A 44 0.49 -44.74 -1.91
N TRP A 45 1.34 -45.07 -2.88
CA TRP A 45 2.43 -46.03 -2.69
C TRP A 45 3.42 -45.45 -1.65
N PRO A 46 3.75 -46.16 -0.56
CA PRO A 46 4.49 -45.55 0.53
C PRO A 46 5.98 -45.47 0.22
N TYR A 47 6.55 -44.26 0.35
CA TYR A 47 7.93 -44.11 0.82
C TYR A 47 7.93 -44.34 2.35
N PRO A 48 8.86 -45.12 2.93
CA PRO A 48 8.88 -45.37 4.36
C PRO A 48 9.47 -44.15 5.10
N GLY A 49 8.61 -43.38 5.74
CA GLY A 49 9.00 -42.26 6.59
C GLY A 49 7.89 -41.21 6.70
N SER A 50 7.14 -41.23 7.79
CA SER A 50 6.13 -40.24 8.21
C SER A 50 5.00 -39.89 7.21
N ALA A 51 3.97 -40.73 7.14
CA ALA A 51 2.64 -40.27 6.72
C ALA A 51 1.57 -41.02 7.53
N GLN A 52 0.94 -40.36 8.50
CA GLN A 52 -0.32 -40.85 9.07
C GLN A 52 -1.39 -40.74 7.97
N ALA A 53 -2.02 -41.85 7.61
CA ALA A 53 -3.22 -41.83 6.78
C ALA A 53 -4.40 -41.35 7.65
N TRP A 54 -4.99 -40.21 7.30
CA TRP A 54 -6.18 -39.69 7.98
C TRP A 54 -7.41 -40.31 7.32
N SER A 55 -8.40 -40.72 8.11
CA SER A 55 -9.73 -41.00 7.58
C SER A 55 -10.37 -39.70 7.07
N LEU A 56 -11.25 -39.77 6.07
CA LEU A 56 -11.99 -38.60 5.56
C LEU A 56 -12.72 -37.84 6.68
N ARG A 57 -13.19 -38.57 7.71
CA ARG A 57 -13.84 -38.02 8.89
C ARG A 57 -12.88 -37.23 9.79
N GLU A 58 -11.66 -37.72 9.99
CA GLU A 58 -10.64 -36.98 10.75
C GLU A 58 -10.15 -35.75 9.99
N TRP A 59 -10.11 -35.82 8.65
CA TRP A 59 -9.75 -34.66 7.82
C TRP A 59 -10.82 -33.57 7.85
N LEU A 60 -12.10 -33.93 7.72
CA LEU A 60 -13.24 -33.00 7.80
C LEU A 60 -13.36 -32.31 9.17
N ASN A 61 -12.83 -32.90 10.23
CA ASN A 61 -12.88 -32.37 11.60
C ASN A 61 -11.61 -31.59 11.99
N THR A 62 -10.79 -31.13 11.04
CA THR A 62 -9.65 -30.27 11.35
C THR A 62 -10.10 -28.81 11.54
N LEU A 63 -9.43 -28.07 12.43
CA LEU A 63 -9.73 -26.65 12.68
C LEU A 63 -9.65 -25.81 11.40
N VAL A 64 -8.66 -26.07 10.54
CA VAL A 64 -8.54 -25.40 9.23
C VAL A 64 -9.81 -25.59 8.38
N VAL A 65 -10.38 -26.79 8.34
CA VAL A 65 -11.62 -27.04 7.58
C VAL A 65 -12.81 -26.34 8.23
N GLN A 66 -12.84 -26.23 9.56
CA GLN A 66 -13.87 -25.49 10.28
C GLN A 66 -13.77 -23.99 9.97
N GLU A 67 -12.58 -23.39 10.03
CA GLU A 67 -12.34 -21.98 9.66
C GLU A 67 -12.70 -21.71 8.20
N ILE A 68 -12.35 -22.60 7.26
CA ILE A 68 -12.77 -22.47 5.85
C ILE A 68 -14.31 -22.46 5.74
N ASN A 69 -15.00 -23.32 6.49
CA ASN A 69 -16.46 -23.35 6.46
C ASN A 69 -17.07 -22.11 7.13
N LEU A 70 -16.48 -21.63 8.22
CA LEU A 70 -16.87 -20.39 8.89
C LEU A 70 -16.68 -19.19 7.98
N GLY A 71 -15.56 -19.09 7.27
CA GLY A 71 -15.33 -18.05 6.27
C GLY A 71 -16.38 -18.07 5.17
N ARG A 72 -16.70 -19.25 4.62
CA ARG A 72 -17.80 -19.37 3.64
C ARG A 72 -19.14 -18.90 4.22
N GLN A 73 -19.46 -19.31 5.44
CA GLN A 73 -20.70 -18.88 6.09
C GLN A 73 -20.72 -17.37 6.34
N TYR A 74 -19.59 -16.82 6.79
CA TYR A 74 -19.38 -15.39 7.02
C TYR A 74 -19.64 -14.60 5.74
N HIS A 75 -18.97 -14.97 4.64
CA HIS A 75 -19.08 -14.30 3.34
C HIS A 75 -20.48 -14.39 2.74
N HIS A 76 -21.21 -15.47 2.98
CA HIS A 76 -22.61 -15.64 2.57
C HIS A 76 -23.63 -14.97 3.51
N THR A 77 -23.21 -14.44 4.65
CA THR A 77 -24.11 -13.72 5.56
C THR A 77 -24.31 -12.29 5.01
N PRO A 78 -25.50 -11.94 4.53
CA PRO A 78 -25.70 -10.71 3.76
C PRO A 78 -25.52 -9.46 4.61
N LEU A 79 -25.18 -8.38 3.92
CA LEU A 79 -25.05 -7.02 4.41
C LEU A 79 -25.94 -6.11 3.56
N GLN A 80 -26.63 -5.17 4.20
CA GLN A 80 -27.28 -4.07 3.49
C GLN A 80 -26.26 -2.94 3.31
N VAL A 81 -26.18 -2.38 2.11
CA VAL A 81 -25.33 -1.20 1.82
C VAL A 81 -26.20 -0.14 1.18
N GLN A 82 -26.13 1.09 1.66
CA GLN A 82 -26.89 2.21 1.12
C GLN A 82 -26.13 3.52 1.22
N GLY A 83 -26.56 4.52 0.48
CA GLY A 83 -25.99 5.86 0.54
C GLY A 83 -26.72 6.82 -0.39
N THR A 84 -26.16 8.01 -0.54
CA THR A 84 -26.76 9.09 -1.35
C THR A 84 -25.76 9.64 -2.37
N ILE A 85 -26.22 9.83 -3.61
CA ILE A 85 -25.46 10.49 -4.68
C ILE A 85 -25.98 11.91 -4.87
N LEU A 86 -25.05 12.84 -4.83
CA LEU A 86 -25.28 14.27 -5.01
C LEU A 86 -24.58 14.75 -6.29
N GLY A 87 -25.15 15.74 -6.95
CA GLY A 87 -24.52 16.49 -8.03
C GLY A 87 -23.93 17.80 -7.53
N THR A 88 -23.54 18.66 -8.46
CA THR A 88 -22.99 19.98 -8.17
C THR A 88 -23.96 20.81 -7.30
N GLY A 89 -23.44 21.41 -6.23
CA GLY A 89 -24.23 22.21 -5.28
C GLY A 89 -25.07 21.37 -4.30
N GLY A 90 -24.72 20.09 -4.10
CA GLY A 90 -25.33 19.22 -3.10
C GLY A 90 -26.74 18.70 -3.45
N MET A 91 -27.18 18.86 -4.70
CA MET A 91 -28.52 18.42 -5.13
C MET A 91 -28.57 16.90 -5.36
N PRO A 92 -29.57 16.18 -4.84
CA PRO A 92 -29.64 14.73 -5.05
C PRO A 92 -29.87 14.35 -6.52
N LEU A 93 -29.19 13.30 -6.99
CA LEU A 93 -29.30 12.81 -8.37
C LEU A 93 -30.07 11.50 -8.45
N GLY A 94 -31.24 11.53 -9.10
CA GLY A 94 -32.06 10.33 -9.34
C GLY A 94 -31.76 9.61 -10.66
N ASN A 95 -32.11 8.33 -10.73
CA ASN A 95 -31.90 7.44 -11.88
C ASN A 95 -30.42 7.26 -12.27
N ILE A 96 -29.51 7.37 -11.30
CA ILE A 96 -28.08 7.17 -11.52
C ILE A 96 -27.73 5.68 -11.33
N PRO A 97 -27.09 5.03 -12.31
CA PRO A 97 -26.52 3.70 -12.14
C PRO A 97 -25.44 3.69 -11.05
N VAL A 98 -25.61 2.79 -10.09
CA VAL A 98 -24.63 2.53 -9.03
C VAL A 98 -24.30 1.04 -9.03
N ARG A 99 -23.01 0.73 -9.16
CA ARG A 99 -22.50 -0.64 -9.15
C ARG A 99 -21.63 -0.86 -7.91
N LEU A 100 -21.80 -1.99 -7.25
CA LEU A 100 -20.96 -2.42 -6.14
C LEU A 100 -20.48 -3.84 -6.40
N GLY A 101 -19.22 -3.97 -6.84
CA GLY A 101 -18.70 -5.24 -7.36
C GLY A 101 -19.54 -5.75 -8.55
N GLN A 102 -20.21 -6.89 -8.37
CA GLN A 102 -21.09 -7.49 -9.39
C GLN A 102 -22.56 -7.08 -9.27
N ALA A 103 -22.94 -6.39 -8.19
CA ALA A 103 -24.31 -5.95 -7.97
C ALA A 103 -24.55 -4.55 -8.57
N GLU A 104 -25.75 -4.31 -9.08
CA GLU A 104 -26.13 -3.02 -9.67
C GLU A 104 -27.49 -2.58 -9.13
N THR A 105 -27.66 -1.27 -8.97
CA THR A 105 -28.91 -0.62 -8.58
C THR A 105 -28.98 0.77 -9.21
N ILE A 106 -30.07 1.50 -8.98
CA ILE A 106 -30.23 2.89 -9.41
C ILE A 106 -30.68 3.75 -8.24
N THR A 107 -30.30 5.03 -8.26
CA THR A 107 -30.77 5.99 -7.25
C THR A 107 -32.25 6.36 -7.45
N ASN A 108 -32.95 6.58 -6.35
CA ASN A 108 -34.32 7.12 -6.35
C ASN A 108 -34.31 8.66 -6.58
N PRO A 109 -35.47 9.34 -6.71
CA PRO A 109 -35.51 10.80 -6.91
C PRO A 109 -34.86 11.64 -5.80
N SER A 110 -34.62 11.06 -4.62
CA SER A 110 -33.90 11.68 -3.50
C SER A 110 -32.40 11.34 -3.51
N GLY A 111 -31.87 10.79 -4.61
CA GLY A 111 -30.45 10.44 -4.76
C GLY A 111 -30.02 9.18 -4.01
N GLN A 112 -30.93 8.47 -3.35
CA GLN A 112 -30.59 7.36 -2.49
C GLN A 112 -30.53 6.05 -3.28
N TYR A 113 -29.52 5.23 -3.00
CA TYR A 113 -29.40 3.86 -3.51
C TYR A 113 -29.36 2.86 -2.36
N ARG A 114 -29.73 1.61 -2.63
CA ARG A 114 -29.66 0.53 -1.65
C ARG A 114 -29.40 -0.82 -2.32
N PHE A 115 -28.49 -1.59 -1.72
CA PHE A 115 -28.23 -2.99 -1.98
C PHE A 115 -28.66 -3.81 -0.77
N MET A 116 -29.54 -4.79 -0.99
CA MET A 116 -30.16 -5.55 0.12
C MET A 116 -29.35 -6.77 0.57
N LEU A 117 -28.58 -7.38 -0.34
CA LEU A 117 -27.95 -8.68 -0.16
C LEU A 117 -26.52 -8.66 -0.68
N MET A 118 -25.67 -7.85 -0.06
CA MET A 118 -24.25 -7.82 -0.39
C MET A 118 -23.50 -8.90 0.38
N PRO A 119 -22.62 -9.68 -0.28
CA PRO A 119 -21.72 -10.55 0.45
C PRO A 119 -20.65 -9.71 1.17
N ARG A 120 -20.05 -10.29 2.22
CA ARG A 120 -19.02 -9.60 3.03
C ARG A 120 -17.65 -9.70 2.40
N HIS A 121 -17.46 -9.03 1.27
CA HIS A 121 -16.18 -8.90 0.59
C HIS A 121 -15.95 -7.45 0.21
N ASN A 122 -14.71 -7.00 0.30
CA ASN A 122 -14.33 -5.68 -0.18
C ASN A 122 -14.70 -5.55 -1.66
N ALA A 123 -15.17 -4.36 -2.03
CA ALA A 123 -15.65 -4.13 -3.38
C ALA A 123 -15.51 -2.65 -3.75
N LEU A 124 -15.38 -2.40 -5.05
CA LEU A 124 -15.44 -1.06 -5.60
C LEU A 124 -16.90 -0.65 -5.81
N LEU A 125 -17.24 0.51 -5.27
CA LEU A 125 -18.44 1.26 -5.60
C LEU A 125 -18.14 2.13 -6.82
N GLU A 126 -18.84 1.89 -7.92
CA GLU A 126 -18.68 2.64 -9.16
C GLU A 126 -19.98 3.38 -9.49
N ILE A 127 -19.87 4.69 -9.73
CA ILE A 127 -21.00 5.56 -10.01
C ILE A 127 -20.78 6.20 -11.38
N ASP A 128 -21.65 5.90 -12.33
CA ASP A 128 -21.55 6.33 -13.74
C ASP A 128 -22.79 7.16 -14.08
N ALA A 129 -22.72 8.46 -13.81
CA ALA A 129 -23.80 9.40 -14.10
C ALA A 129 -23.57 10.12 -15.44
N PRO A 130 -24.60 10.30 -16.27
CA PRO A 130 -24.48 11.09 -17.50
C PRO A 130 -23.99 12.52 -17.20
N ASP A 131 -23.05 13.01 -18.00
CA ASP A 131 -22.43 14.34 -17.87
C ASP A 131 -21.57 14.56 -16.62
N TYR A 132 -21.26 13.52 -15.83
CA TYR A 132 -20.33 13.59 -14.70
C TYR A 132 -19.11 12.69 -14.95
N TYR A 133 -18.02 12.95 -14.22
CA TYR A 133 -16.94 11.98 -14.11
C TYR A 133 -17.40 10.75 -13.33
N GLN A 134 -16.96 9.57 -13.75
CA GLN A 134 -17.18 8.34 -13.02
C GLN A 134 -16.37 8.38 -11.71
N GLU A 135 -17.01 8.02 -10.60
CA GLU A 135 -16.34 7.85 -9.31
C GLU A 135 -16.17 6.38 -8.98
N VAL A 136 -14.97 5.99 -8.53
CA VAL A 136 -14.60 4.62 -8.15
C VAL A 136 -14.10 4.60 -6.71
N ILE A 137 -14.90 4.12 -5.77
CA ILE A 137 -14.64 4.24 -4.33
C ILE A 137 -14.44 2.85 -3.72
N PRO A 138 -13.30 2.58 -3.06
CA PRO A 138 -13.09 1.33 -2.34
C PRO A 138 -13.98 1.28 -1.09
N LEU A 139 -14.77 0.22 -0.94
CA LEU A 139 -15.59 -0.05 0.24
C LEU A 139 -15.15 -1.33 0.94
N VAL A 140 -14.89 -1.24 2.23
CA VAL A 140 -14.59 -2.39 3.08
C VAL A 140 -15.91 -2.96 3.61
N LEU A 141 -16.26 -4.14 3.12
CA LEU A 141 -17.48 -4.86 3.53
C LEU A 141 -17.17 -6.14 4.32
N ALA A 142 -15.88 -6.45 4.48
CA ALA A 142 -15.35 -7.46 5.38
C ALA A 142 -15.49 -7.01 6.85
N LEU A 143 -16.73 -6.81 7.29
CA LEU A 143 -17.10 -6.26 8.61
C LEU A 143 -17.60 -7.35 9.57
N PRO A 144 -17.49 -7.16 10.90
CA PRO A 144 -18.01 -8.09 11.90
C PRO A 144 -19.48 -8.45 11.68
N LEU A 145 -19.87 -9.67 12.05
CA LEU A 145 -21.25 -10.17 11.90
C LEU A 145 -22.30 -9.35 12.68
N THR A 146 -21.87 -8.55 13.66
CA THR A 146 -22.72 -7.61 14.41
C THR A 146 -23.17 -6.42 13.55
N VAL A 147 -22.47 -6.12 12.45
CA VAL A 147 -22.84 -5.07 11.50
C VAL A 147 -23.72 -5.68 10.43
N SER A 148 -25.00 -5.30 10.35
CA SER A 148 -25.93 -5.76 9.32
C SER A 148 -26.19 -4.75 8.21
N GLU A 149 -25.81 -3.49 8.43
CA GLU A 149 -26.08 -2.37 7.53
C GLU A 149 -24.87 -1.43 7.49
N VAL A 150 -24.53 -0.94 6.30
CA VAL A 150 -23.49 0.07 6.05
C VAL A 150 -24.16 1.27 5.38
N GLU A 151 -24.07 2.41 6.05
CA GLU A 151 -24.35 3.72 5.45
C GLU A 151 -23.05 4.25 4.85
N VAL A 152 -23.04 4.47 3.54
CA VAL A 152 -21.96 5.13 2.83
C VAL A 152 -22.23 6.62 2.85
N GLU A 153 -21.22 7.39 3.26
CA GLU A 153 -21.29 8.85 3.30
C GLU A 153 -21.69 9.43 1.92
N PRO A 154 -22.35 10.61 1.87
CA PRO A 154 -22.80 11.20 0.62
C PRO A 154 -21.66 11.42 -0.38
N ILE A 155 -21.91 11.05 -1.64
CA ILE A 155 -20.91 11.16 -2.72
C ILE A 155 -21.35 12.26 -3.67
N ALA A 156 -20.60 13.36 -3.68
CA ALA A 156 -20.79 14.45 -4.63
C ALA A 156 -20.01 14.19 -5.92
N LEU A 157 -20.73 14.11 -7.05
CA LEU A 157 -20.15 13.95 -8.37
C LEU A 157 -19.75 15.28 -8.97
N VAL A 158 -18.70 15.26 -9.78
CA VAL A 158 -18.21 16.45 -10.50
C VAL A 158 -18.67 16.39 -11.94
N LYS A 159 -19.30 17.47 -12.37
CA LYS A 159 -19.91 17.59 -13.69
C LYS A 159 -18.82 17.87 -14.72
N ARG A 160 -18.88 17.19 -15.86
CA ARG A 160 -18.02 17.47 -17.01
C ARG A 160 -18.46 18.76 -17.68
N THR A 161 -17.50 19.64 -17.93
CA THR A 161 -17.69 20.90 -18.66
C THR A 161 -16.57 21.05 -19.70
N ASP A 162 -16.71 21.99 -20.63
CA ASP A 162 -15.63 22.28 -21.59
C ASP A 162 -14.48 23.09 -20.97
N SER A 163 -14.70 23.72 -19.81
CA SER A 163 -13.69 24.50 -19.05
C SER A 163 -12.91 23.64 -18.05
N GLU A 164 -13.43 22.46 -17.69
CA GLU A 164 -12.84 21.58 -16.69
C GLU A 164 -12.17 20.36 -17.33
N ALA A 165 -10.98 20.01 -16.86
CA ALA A 165 -10.31 18.76 -17.17
C ALA A 165 -9.90 18.04 -15.88
N ARG A 166 -10.21 16.75 -15.79
CA ARG A 166 -9.71 15.88 -14.72
C ARG A 166 -8.48 15.12 -15.19
N LEU A 167 -7.37 15.30 -14.50
CA LEU A 167 -6.10 14.64 -14.76
C LEU A 167 -5.80 13.61 -13.67
N LEU A 168 -5.26 12.46 -14.07
CA LEU A 168 -4.79 11.41 -13.18
C LEU A 168 -3.28 11.27 -13.29
N PHE A 169 -2.59 11.22 -12.15
CA PHE A 169 -1.14 10.99 -12.08
C PHE A 169 -0.83 9.76 -11.25
N GLY A 170 -0.11 8.81 -11.84
CA GLY A 170 0.46 7.66 -11.15
C GLY A 170 1.97 7.82 -10.93
N GLY A 171 2.48 7.10 -9.95
CA GLY A 171 3.90 7.06 -9.61
C GLY A 171 4.81 6.32 -10.61
N ASP A 172 5.92 5.80 -10.09
CA ASP A 172 7.00 5.16 -10.84
C ASP A 172 6.59 3.80 -11.42
N VAL A 173 6.93 3.57 -12.70
CA VAL A 173 6.58 2.35 -13.45
C VAL A 173 7.82 1.68 -14.03
N ALA A 174 8.03 0.43 -13.63
CA ALA A 174 9.02 -0.50 -14.17
C ALA A 174 8.44 -1.92 -14.20
N MET A 175 8.38 -2.58 -15.36
CA MET A 175 7.80 -3.93 -15.50
C MET A 175 8.83 -4.98 -15.95
N GLY A 176 10.08 -4.82 -15.53
CA GLY A 176 11.21 -5.71 -15.82
C GLY A 176 11.71 -6.49 -14.61
N ARG A 177 13.00 -6.84 -14.57
CA ARG A 177 13.69 -7.44 -13.41
C ARG A 177 12.86 -8.56 -12.75
N ARG A 178 12.37 -8.43 -11.50
CA ARG A 178 11.64 -9.51 -10.80
C ARG A 178 10.31 -9.88 -11.42
N PHE A 179 9.71 -9.01 -12.25
CA PHE A 179 8.52 -9.37 -13.03
C PHE A 179 8.84 -10.47 -14.05
N LEU A 180 10.05 -10.47 -14.61
CA LEU A 180 10.52 -11.43 -15.62
C LEU A 180 11.39 -12.55 -15.03
N ASP A 181 12.13 -12.23 -13.97
CA ASP A 181 13.14 -13.06 -13.31
C ASP A 181 13.06 -12.91 -11.78
N PRO A 182 12.12 -13.61 -11.12
CA PRO A 182 11.91 -13.51 -9.67
C PRO A 182 13.16 -13.83 -8.84
N GLU A 183 14.03 -14.70 -9.35
CA GLU A 183 15.27 -15.11 -8.70
C GLU A 183 16.43 -14.13 -8.97
N GLN A 184 16.29 -13.22 -9.93
CA GLN A 184 17.30 -12.26 -10.36
C GLN A 184 18.65 -12.90 -10.71
N ASN A 185 18.62 -14.08 -11.31
CA ASN A 185 19.83 -14.84 -11.65
C ASN A 185 20.29 -14.61 -13.09
N THR A 186 19.49 -13.92 -13.92
CA THR A 186 19.82 -13.57 -15.29
C THR A 186 20.76 -12.36 -15.32
N PRO A 187 21.90 -12.44 -16.05
CA PRO A 187 22.74 -11.28 -16.27
C PRO A 187 21.98 -10.12 -16.94
N ARG A 188 22.25 -8.90 -16.48
CA ARG A 188 21.59 -7.67 -16.96
C ARG A 188 21.70 -7.42 -18.47
N ASN A 189 22.63 -8.08 -19.16
CA ASN A 189 22.79 -7.95 -20.61
C ASN A 189 21.96 -8.96 -21.43
N ARG A 190 20.94 -9.59 -20.85
CA ARG A 190 20.15 -10.66 -21.47
C ARG A 190 18.68 -10.60 -21.08
N ILE A 191 17.83 -11.05 -21.99
CA ILE A 191 16.43 -11.37 -21.68
C ILE A 191 16.38 -12.65 -20.83
N PRO A 192 15.68 -12.65 -19.68
CA PRO A 192 15.47 -13.85 -18.87
C PRO A 192 14.75 -14.95 -19.66
N LYS A 193 15.06 -16.21 -19.34
CA LYS A 193 14.24 -17.32 -19.82
C LYS A 193 12.90 -17.28 -19.11
N ASN A 194 11.84 -17.75 -19.78
CA ASN A 194 10.54 -17.93 -19.13
C ASN A 194 10.68 -18.77 -17.86
N ASN A 195 10.17 -18.23 -16.76
CA ASN A 195 10.08 -18.87 -15.46
C ASN A 195 8.59 -19.00 -15.10
N PRO A 196 8.05 -20.18 -14.75
CA PRO A 196 6.64 -20.33 -14.37
C PRO A 196 6.20 -19.43 -13.20
N ASP A 197 7.13 -19.04 -12.32
CA ASP A 197 6.88 -18.17 -11.18
C ASP A 197 6.98 -16.68 -11.53
N ALA A 198 7.43 -16.34 -12.75
CA ALA A 198 7.47 -14.96 -13.23
C ALA A 198 6.06 -14.42 -13.53
N LEU A 199 5.80 -13.20 -13.08
CA LEU A 199 4.57 -12.47 -13.36
C LEU A 199 4.38 -12.20 -14.86
N ILE A 200 5.48 -11.97 -15.56
CA ILE A 200 5.53 -11.67 -16.99
C ILE A 200 6.45 -12.68 -17.66
N GLN A 201 5.89 -13.46 -18.59
CA GLN A 201 6.66 -14.41 -19.39
C GLN A 201 7.37 -13.65 -20.52
N ALA A 202 8.70 -13.61 -20.53
CA ALA A 202 9.48 -12.85 -21.50
C ALA A 202 9.13 -13.16 -22.97
N SER A 203 8.79 -14.41 -23.30
CA SER A 203 8.42 -14.78 -24.67
C SER A 203 6.97 -14.43 -25.05
N HIS A 204 6.09 -14.18 -24.08
CA HIS A 204 4.66 -13.85 -24.29
C HIS A 204 4.17 -12.83 -23.24
N PRO A 205 4.76 -11.63 -23.18
CA PRO A 205 4.60 -10.70 -22.06
C PRO A 205 3.20 -10.11 -21.92
N ARG A 206 2.39 -10.10 -22.99
CA ARG A 206 1.07 -9.45 -23.04
C ARG A 206 0.17 -9.83 -21.87
N ARG A 207 -0.04 -11.12 -21.63
CA ARG A 207 -0.99 -11.61 -20.62
C ARG A 207 -0.52 -11.28 -19.21
N GLY A 208 0.75 -11.52 -18.92
CA GLY A 208 1.34 -11.23 -17.61
C GLY A 208 1.29 -9.73 -17.30
N SER A 209 1.68 -8.90 -18.28
CA SER A 209 1.65 -7.44 -18.13
C SER A 209 0.23 -6.92 -17.88
N ALA A 210 -0.77 -7.42 -18.62
CA ALA A 210 -2.16 -7.02 -18.40
C ALA A 210 -2.69 -7.45 -17.03
N LYS A 211 -2.25 -8.62 -16.53
CA LYS A 211 -2.63 -9.13 -15.20
C LYS A 211 -1.99 -8.33 -14.07
N VAL A 212 -0.75 -7.86 -14.23
CA VAL A 212 -0.10 -6.96 -13.26
C VAL A 212 -0.89 -5.65 -13.12
N LEU A 213 -1.45 -5.13 -14.21
CA LEU A 213 -2.17 -3.86 -14.24
C LEU A 213 -3.67 -3.98 -13.92
N GLU A 214 -4.17 -5.17 -13.59
CA GLU A 214 -5.61 -5.42 -13.51
C GLU A 214 -6.30 -4.61 -12.40
N GLY A 215 -5.68 -4.51 -11.21
CA GLY A 215 -6.22 -3.74 -10.09
C GLY A 215 -6.36 -2.24 -10.35
N LEU A 216 -5.65 -1.71 -11.36
CA LEU A 216 -5.76 -0.31 -11.79
C LEU A 216 -6.84 -0.06 -12.84
N GLN A 217 -7.35 -1.10 -13.50
CA GLN A 217 -8.30 -0.93 -14.61
C GLN A 217 -9.52 -0.07 -14.27
N PRO A 218 -10.15 -0.21 -13.09
CA PRO A 218 -11.29 0.64 -12.73
C PRO A 218 -10.94 2.14 -12.70
N LEU A 219 -9.73 2.49 -12.27
CA LEU A 219 -9.32 3.87 -12.06
C LEU A 219 -8.79 4.57 -13.33
N PHE A 220 -8.18 3.82 -14.26
CA PHE A 220 -7.57 4.38 -15.48
C PHE A 220 -8.52 4.50 -16.68
N GLN A 221 -9.83 4.34 -16.46
CA GLN A 221 -10.84 4.48 -17.52
C GLN A 221 -11.03 5.93 -17.95
N ALA A 222 -11.34 6.15 -19.23
CA ALA A 222 -11.57 7.49 -19.79
C ALA A 222 -12.83 8.21 -19.26
N LYS A 223 -13.68 7.50 -18.52
CA LYS A 223 -14.81 8.11 -17.80
C LYS A 223 -14.41 8.67 -16.44
N VAL A 224 -13.33 8.17 -15.85
CA VAL A 224 -12.82 8.61 -14.55
C VAL A 224 -12.00 9.88 -14.69
N SER A 225 -11.19 10.00 -15.75
CA SER A 225 -10.39 11.19 -16.04
C SER A 225 -10.19 11.37 -17.55
N ASP A 226 -9.86 12.58 -17.97
CA ASP A 226 -9.66 12.91 -19.39
C ASP A 226 -8.22 12.68 -19.84
N PHE A 227 -7.27 12.67 -18.90
CA PHE A 227 -5.86 12.47 -19.18
C PHE A 227 -5.15 11.72 -18.04
N ARG A 228 -4.27 10.77 -18.39
CA ARG A 228 -3.55 9.91 -17.43
C ARG A 228 -2.04 9.91 -17.70
N SER A 229 -1.28 10.29 -16.67
CA SER A 229 0.19 10.37 -16.68
C SER A 229 0.81 9.38 -15.69
N VAL A 230 1.97 8.82 -16.04
CA VAL A 230 2.82 8.04 -15.12
C VAL A 230 4.31 8.37 -15.34
N ASN A 231 5.19 8.08 -14.38
CA ASN A 231 6.63 8.14 -14.61
C ASN A 231 7.14 6.77 -15.11
N LEU A 232 7.55 6.67 -16.38
CA LEU A 232 8.12 5.45 -16.93
C LEU A 232 9.62 5.41 -16.62
N GLU A 233 9.96 4.77 -15.50
CA GLU A 233 11.32 4.76 -14.93
C GLU A 233 12.19 3.64 -15.50
N THR A 234 12.05 3.38 -16.80
CA THR A 234 12.87 2.39 -17.52
C THR A 234 12.96 2.73 -19.00
N PRO A 235 14.07 2.37 -19.68
CA PRO A 235 14.06 2.26 -21.12
C PRO A 235 13.18 1.10 -21.56
N VAL A 236 12.64 1.22 -22.78
CA VAL A 236 11.75 0.25 -23.41
C VAL A 236 12.51 -0.47 -24.51
N LEU A 237 12.79 -1.76 -24.30
CA LEU A 237 13.62 -2.55 -25.22
C LEU A 237 13.38 -4.06 -25.07
N ASP A 238 13.73 -4.80 -26.11
CA ASP A 238 13.76 -6.26 -26.16
C ASP A 238 15.18 -6.82 -26.43
N ASP A 239 16.17 -5.94 -26.61
CA ASP A 239 17.60 -6.26 -26.69
C ASP A 239 18.40 -5.52 -25.60
N PRO A 240 18.60 -6.13 -24.42
CA PRO A 240 19.32 -5.52 -23.30
C PRO A 240 20.85 -5.69 -23.42
N THR A 241 21.45 -5.85 -24.59
CA THR A 241 22.88 -6.21 -24.69
C THR A 241 23.88 -5.13 -24.25
N THR A 242 23.44 -3.87 -24.10
CA THR A 242 24.29 -2.71 -23.76
C THR A 242 23.99 -2.08 -22.39
N PRO A 243 23.95 -2.85 -21.28
CA PRO A 243 23.65 -2.25 -19.98
C PRO A 243 24.74 -1.26 -19.58
N HIS A 244 24.34 -0.23 -18.84
CA HIS A 244 25.23 0.73 -18.24
C HIS A 244 26.18 0.06 -17.25
N TRP A 245 27.42 -0.19 -17.69
CA TRP A 245 28.37 -1.06 -17.00
C TRP A 245 28.75 -0.58 -15.59
N ALA A 246 28.69 0.72 -15.32
CA ALA A 246 29.02 1.28 -14.01
C ALA A 246 27.83 1.36 -13.04
N LYS A 247 26.58 1.17 -13.50
CA LYS A 247 25.42 1.21 -12.58
C LYS A 247 25.32 -0.11 -11.82
N PRO A 248 24.96 -0.11 -10.54
CA PRO A 248 24.74 -1.33 -9.78
C PRO A 248 23.47 -2.07 -10.23
N TYR A 249 22.44 -1.33 -10.65
CA TYR A 249 21.18 -1.86 -11.15
C TYR A 249 20.85 -1.22 -12.49
N SER A 250 20.34 -2.04 -13.41
CA SER A 250 19.85 -1.61 -14.73
C SER A 250 18.48 -2.23 -14.94
N PHE A 251 17.51 -1.40 -15.30
CA PHE A 251 16.12 -1.77 -15.47
C PHE A 251 15.73 -1.55 -16.93
N PHE A 252 14.82 -2.39 -17.42
CA PHE A 252 14.19 -2.21 -18.73
C PHE A 252 12.77 -2.75 -18.65
N THR A 253 11.90 -2.23 -19.50
CA THR A 253 10.55 -2.76 -19.69
C THR A 253 10.41 -3.29 -21.11
N LEU A 254 9.73 -4.44 -21.28
CA LEU A 254 9.48 -4.99 -22.62
C LEU A 254 8.48 -4.12 -23.40
N PRO A 255 8.63 -3.95 -24.73
CA PRO A 255 7.73 -3.12 -25.54
C PRO A 255 6.23 -3.49 -25.42
N GLU A 256 5.92 -4.78 -25.29
CA GLU A 256 4.53 -5.23 -25.12
C GLU A 256 3.93 -4.85 -23.76
N SER A 257 4.75 -4.74 -22.72
CA SER A 257 4.33 -4.28 -21.39
C SER A 257 3.91 -2.81 -21.44
N VAL A 258 4.69 -1.96 -22.13
CA VAL A 258 4.31 -0.56 -22.38
C VAL A 258 3.05 -0.46 -23.24
N ARG A 259 2.86 -1.35 -24.22
CA ARG A 259 1.58 -1.45 -24.94
C ARG A 259 0.39 -1.78 -24.02
N GLN A 260 0.61 -2.51 -22.92
CA GLN A 260 -0.47 -2.73 -21.95
C GLN A 260 -0.73 -1.50 -21.09
N LEU A 261 0.28 -0.68 -20.76
CA LEU A 261 0.06 0.62 -20.10
C LEU A 261 -0.82 1.54 -20.97
N ARG A 262 -0.55 1.62 -22.27
CA ARG A 262 -1.42 2.36 -23.20
C ARG A 262 -2.85 1.80 -23.22
N LYS A 263 -3.02 0.47 -23.22
CA LYS A 263 -4.35 -0.17 -23.20
C LYS A 263 -5.09 0.03 -21.89
N LEU A 264 -4.38 0.14 -20.77
CA LEU A 264 -4.94 0.48 -19.47
C LEU A 264 -5.60 1.87 -19.51
N GLY A 265 -5.05 2.78 -20.33
CA GLY A 265 -5.54 4.14 -20.50
C GLY A 265 -4.47 5.21 -20.29
N VAL A 266 -3.20 4.85 -20.09
CA VAL A 266 -2.12 5.85 -19.95
C VAL A 266 -1.97 6.62 -21.26
N ASP A 267 -2.04 7.95 -21.17
CA ASP A 267 -1.96 8.87 -22.31
C ASP A 267 -0.55 9.44 -22.49
N TYR A 268 0.19 9.59 -21.39
CA TYR A 268 1.52 10.21 -21.35
C TYR A 268 2.45 9.56 -20.32
N VAL A 269 3.75 9.55 -20.63
CA VAL A 269 4.81 9.09 -19.73
C VAL A 269 5.89 10.15 -19.53
N ALA A 270 6.25 10.42 -18.26
CA ALA A 270 7.50 11.12 -17.95
C ALA A 270 8.69 10.19 -18.17
N LEU A 271 9.72 10.70 -18.84
CA LEU A 271 10.99 9.99 -19.05
C LEU A 271 12.19 10.71 -18.40
N GLY A 272 12.00 11.90 -17.85
CA GLY A 272 13.03 12.67 -17.16
C GLY A 272 13.38 12.04 -15.81
N ASN A 273 14.02 10.87 -15.83
CA ASN A 273 14.44 10.10 -14.67
C ASN A 273 15.84 9.48 -14.89
N ASN A 274 16.43 8.98 -13.81
CA ASN A 274 17.80 8.44 -13.76
C ASN A 274 17.97 7.08 -14.46
N HIS A 275 16.89 6.39 -14.80
CA HIS A 275 16.93 5.05 -15.37
C HIS A 275 16.84 5.02 -16.89
N LEU A 276 16.41 6.11 -17.54
CA LEU A 276 16.35 6.22 -19.00
C LEU A 276 17.67 5.82 -19.71
N TRP A 277 18.83 6.09 -19.10
CA TRP A 277 20.15 5.78 -19.65
C TRP A 277 20.71 4.39 -19.25
N ASP A 278 19.88 3.49 -18.71
CA ASP A 278 20.31 2.17 -18.22
C ASP A 278 20.86 1.24 -19.28
N TYR A 279 20.49 1.45 -20.54
CA TYR A 279 21.01 0.71 -21.70
C TYR A 279 21.65 1.65 -22.76
N LEU A 280 22.13 2.80 -22.28
CA LEU A 280 22.87 3.80 -23.07
C LEU A 280 22.07 4.26 -24.30
N ALA A 281 22.77 4.72 -25.35
CA ALA A 281 22.17 5.24 -26.57
C ALA A 281 21.15 4.28 -27.22
N SER A 282 21.44 2.97 -27.26
CA SER A 282 20.51 1.98 -27.82
C SER A 282 19.20 1.91 -27.02
N GLY A 283 19.29 1.97 -25.69
CA GLY A 283 18.10 1.99 -24.83
C GLY A 283 17.25 3.23 -25.05
N LEU A 284 17.87 4.41 -25.12
CA LEU A 284 17.14 5.66 -25.39
C LEU A 284 16.47 5.63 -26.76
N THR A 285 17.21 5.34 -27.83
CA THR A 285 16.66 5.37 -29.20
C THR A 285 15.47 4.43 -29.34
N THR A 286 15.61 3.17 -28.90
CA THR A 286 14.50 2.21 -28.95
C THR A 286 13.31 2.68 -28.11
N THR A 287 13.55 3.31 -26.95
CA THR A 287 12.46 3.86 -26.12
C THR A 287 11.63 4.88 -26.88
N LEU A 288 12.28 5.89 -27.48
CA LEU A 288 11.60 6.95 -28.23
C LEU A 288 10.83 6.36 -29.44
N GLU A 289 11.45 5.45 -30.18
CA GLU A 289 10.83 4.77 -31.33
C GLU A 289 9.60 3.94 -30.92
N GLN A 290 9.68 3.18 -29.82
CA GLN A 290 8.56 2.37 -29.35
C GLN A 290 7.39 3.22 -28.88
N LEU A 291 7.64 4.30 -28.14
CA LEU A 291 6.61 5.22 -27.67
C LEU A 291 5.92 5.93 -28.85
N GLN A 292 6.70 6.40 -29.82
CA GLN A 292 6.17 7.00 -31.05
C GLN A 292 5.34 6.00 -31.87
N THR A 293 5.82 4.75 -32.03
CA THR A 293 5.13 3.70 -32.78
C THR A 293 3.77 3.38 -32.22
N ILE A 294 3.64 3.36 -30.89
CA ILE A 294 2.35 3.09 -30.23
C ILE A 294 1.54 4.37 -30.04
N GLY A 295 2.09 5.55 -30.32
CA GLY A 295 1.47 6.85 -30.18
C GLY A 295 1.31 7.32 -28.73
N LEU A 296 2.16 6.86 -27.81
CA LEU A 296 2.14 7.23 -26.39
C LEU A 296 2.97 8.51 -26.20
N ALA A 297 2.35 9.55 -25.63
CA ALA A 297 2.99 10.85 -25.46
C ALA A 297 4.09 10.78 -24.40
N TYR A 298 5.09 11.64 -24.51
CA TYR A 298 6.19 11.70 -23.54
C TYR A 298 6.91 13.05 -23.57
N SER A 299 7.64 13.36 -22.50
CA SER A 299 8.69 14.38 -22.48
C SER A 299 9.81 14.01 -21.50
N GLY A 300 10.87 14.82 -21.48
CA GLY A 300 12.01 14.64 -20.56
C GLY A 300 13.12 13.73 -21.09
N ALA A 301 13.14 13.43 -22.38
CA ALA A 301 14.11 12.54 -23.02
C ALA A 301 14.44 12.98 -24.44
N GLY A 302 15.72 12.96 -24.81
CA GLY A 302 16.12 13.38 -26.15
C GLY A 302 17.57 13.04 -26.50
N LEU A 303 17.87 13.07 -27.80
CA LEU A 303 19.22 12.84 -28.33
C LEU A 303 20.16 14.04 -28.14
N THR A 304 19.60 15.19 -27.74
CA THR A 304 20.31 16.43 -27.42
C THR A 304 19.66 17.08 -26.20
N PRO A 305 20.33 18.02 -25.50
CA PRO A 305 19.73 18.75 -24.39
C PRO A 305 18.43 19.46 -24.78
N HIS A 306 18.41 20.15 -25.92
CA HIS A 306 17.21 20.83 -26.42
C HIS A 306 16.04 19.85 -26.60
N ALA A 307 16.26 18.76 -27.34
CA ALA A 307 15.20 17.77 -27.58
C ALA A 307 14.72 17.09 -26.28
N ALA A 308 15.59 16.93 -25.28
CA ALA A 308 15.19 16.37 -24.00
C ALA A 308 14.28 17.31 -23.20
N GLN A 309 14.51 18.63 -23.32
CA GLN A 309 13.79 19.68 -22.60
C GLN A 309 12.49 20.13 -23.30
N GLU A 310 12.16 19.61 -24.49
CA GLU A 310 10.92 19.92 -25.20
C GLU A 310 9.69 19.38 -24.44
N PRO A 311 8.65 20.21 -24.19
CA PRO A 311 7.41 19.75 -23.59
C PRO A 311 6.53 19.00 -24.60
N ASP A 312 5.64 18.15 -24.09
CA ASP A 312 4.48 17.69 -24.85
C ASP A 312 3.34 18.71 -24.68
N HIS A 313 2.72 19.14 -25.79
CA HIS A 313 1.60 20.08 -25.76
C HIS A 313 0.28 19.35 -25.95
N ARG A 314 -0.71 19.68 -25.10
CA ARG A 314 -2.05 19.08 -25.15
C ARG A 314 -3.12 20.13 -24.98
N GLN A 315 -4.24 19.95 -25.67
CA GLN A 315 -5.45 20.72 -25.40
C GLN A 315 -6.48 19.78 -24.78
N LEU A 316 -6.93 20.09 -23.57
CA LEU A 316 -8.01 19.37 -22.88
C LEU A 316 -9.07 20.41 -22.54
N GLY A 317 -10.29 20.22 -23.06
CA GLY A 317 -11.31 21.26 -23.02
C GLY A 317 -10.81 22.57 -23.67
N ASN A 318 -10.98 23.68 -22.96
CA ASN A 318 -10.55 25.01 -23.39
C ASN A 318 -9.12 25.38 -22.96
N THR A 319 -8.43 24.54 -22.20
CA THR A 319 -7.09 24.82 -21.67
C THR A 319 -6.00 24.16 -22.51
N ASN A 320 -4.95 24.92 -22.79
CA ASN A 320 -3.73 24.40 -23.40
C ASN A 320 -2.72 24.06 -22.29
N TYR A 321 -2.20 22.86 -22.30
CA TYR A 321 -1.24 22.35 -21.33
C TYR A 321 0.13 22.16 -21.98
N SER A 322 1.19 22.39 -21.20
CA SER A 322 2.56 21.96 -21.53
C SER A 322 3.04 20.98 -20.46
N LEU A 323 3.45 19.79 -20.86
CA LEU A 323 3.90 18.73 -19.96
C LEU A 323 5.41 18.58 -20.04
N PHE A 324 6.08 18.91 -18.94
CA PHE A 324 7.52 18.75 -18.78
C PHE A 324 7.87 17.57 -17.88
N SER A 325 9.06 17.02 -18.09
CA SER A 325 9.65 16.04 -17.19
C SER A 325 11.15 16.26 -17.05
N PHE A 326 11.67 16.30 -15.82
CA PHE A 326 13.09 16.55 -15.55
C PHE A 326 13.62 15.71 -14.38
N THR A 327 14.92 15.40 -14.38
CA THR A 327 15.59 14.74 -13.24
C THR A 327 16.73 15.56 -12.67
N SER A 328 16.90 15.56 -11.34
CA SER A 328 18.12 16.04 -10.68
C SER A 328 19.15 14.93 -10.48
N ILE A 329 18.78 13.68 -10.70
CA ILE A 329 19.61 12.51 -10.48
C ILE A 329 20.40 12.23 -11.77
N ALA A 330 21.43 13.02 -12.02
CA ALA A 330 22.15 13.03 -13.28
C ALA A 330 23.32 12.01 -13.38
N GLY A 331 23.64 11.33 -12.29
CA GLY A 331 24.76 10.38 -12.27
C GLY A 331 26.13 11.03 -12.14
N ASP A 332 26.26 12.12 -11.38
CA ASP A 332 27.49 12.92 -11.20
C ASP A 332 28.76 12.17 -10.77
N ARG A 333 28.58 10.98 -10.19
CA ARG A 333 29.71 10.09 -9.87
C ARG A 333 30.36 9.44 -11.10
N TYR A 334 29.74 9.55 -12.27
CA TYR A 334 30.26 9.01 -13.53
C TYR A 334 30.75 10.14 -14.44
N ARG A 335 31.74 9.82 -15.28
CA ARG A 335 32.19 10.70 -16.36
C ARG A 335 31.33 10.47 -17.59
N GLU A 336 31.13 11.50 -18.40
CA GLU A 336 30.56 11.32 -19.74
C GLU A 336 31.32 10.25 -20.54
N PRO A 337 30.64 9.41 -21.33
CA PRO A 337 29.20 9.41 -21.66
C PRO A 337 28.36 8.45 -20.76
N LEU A 338 28.61 8.45 -19.45
CA LEU A 338 27.93 7.60 -18.46
C LEU A 338 27.08 8.40 -17.47
N GLN A 339 26.91 9.70 -17.71
CA GLN A 339 25.90 10.48 -17.03
C GLN A 339 24.53 10.19 -17.64
N PHE A 340 23.47 10.38 -16.87
CA PHE A 340 22.12 9.95 -17.26
C PHE A 340 21.37 11.00 -18.06
N VAL A 341 21.82 12.26 -17.98
CA VAL A 341 21.22 13.41 -18.65
C VAL A 341 21.84 13.66 -20.02
N ALA A 342 21.08 14.29 -20.91
CA ALA A 342 21.57 14.69 -22.22
C ALA A 342 22.64 15.78 -22.11
N SER A 343 23.63 15.74 -23.00
CA SER A 343 24.66 16.77 -23.17
C SER A 343 25.00 16.96 -24.64
N ASP A 344 25.91 17.87 -24.97
CA ASP A 344 26.35 18.10 -26.36
C ASP A 344 27.00 16.86 -27.00
N HIS A 345 27.34 15.85 -26.21
CA HIS A 345 28.04 14.63 -26.64
C HIS A 345 27.22 13.36 -26.51
N GLN A 346 26.05 13.41 -25.84
CA GLN A 346 25.18 12.25 -25.65
C GLN A 346 23.70 12.62 -25.51
N GLY A 347 22.81 11.71 -25.88
CA GLY A 347 21.41 11.77 -25.46
C GLY A 347 21.23 11.45 -23.99
N GLY A 348 20.01 11.59 -23.48
CA GLY A 348 19.66 11.23 -22.12
C GLY A 348 18.39 11.91 -21.63
N ALA A 349 18.22 11.92 -20.31
CA ALA A 349 17.12 12.59 -19.64
C ALA A 349 17.31 14.11 -19.62
N ALA A 350 16.21 14.85 -19.46
CA ALA A 350 16.26 16.31 -19.27
C ALA A 350 16.77 16.66 -17.86
N ASP A 351 17.74 17.58 -17.80
CA ASP A 351 18.44 17.94 -16.57
C ASP A 351 17.71 19.05 -15.80
N LEU A 352 17.22 18.73 -14.60
CA LEU A 352 16.61 19.70 -13.68
C LEU A 352 17.63 20.65 -13.05
N ARG A 353 18.91 20.28 -13.03
CA ARG A 353 19.98 21.06 -12.39
C ARG A 353 20.35 22.29 -13.20
N ASP A 354 20.08 22.28 -14.51
CA ASP A 354 20.05 23.49 -15.33
C ASP A 354 18.76 24.30 -15.06
N ILE A 355 18.60 24.68 -13.79
CA ILE A 355 17.37 25.27 -13.28
C ILE A 355 17.08 26.62 -13.94
N ALA A 356 18.11 27.33 -14.42
CA ALA A 356 17.92 28.60 -15.13
C ALA A 356 17.18 28.39 -16.46
N THR A 357 17.60 27.40 -17.25
CA THR A 357 16.92 27.02 -18.50
C THR A 357 15.52 26.49 -18.23
N VAL A 358 15.37 25.60 -17.24
CA VAL A 358 14.05 25.04 -16.86
C VAL A 358 13.06 26.15 -16.52
N LYS A 359 13.47 27.13 -15.70
CA LYS A 359 12.62 28.28 -15.35
C LYS A 359 12.25 29.12 -16.58
N SER A 360 13.19 29.33 -17.50
CA SER A 360 12.95 30.08 -18.73
C SER A 360 11.92 29.38 -19.63
N LEU A 361 11.99 28.06 -19.77
CA LEU A 361 11.07 27.27 -20.59
C LEU A 361 9.64 27.32 -20.01
N ILE A 362 9.51 27.14 -18.69
CA ILE A 362 8.21 27.21 -18.02
C ILE A 362 7.58 28.60 -18.19
N ALA A 363 8.37 29.66 -17.99
CA ALA A 363 7.89 31.04 -18.16
C ALA A 363 7.45 31.31 -19.61
N GLN A 364 8.20 30.81 -20.61
CA GLN A 364 7.86 30.94 -22.02
C GLN A 364 6.53 30.24 -22.35
N GLU A 365 6.28 29.06 -21.82
CA GLU A 365 5.01 28.35 -22.01
C GLU A 365 3.84 29.12 -21.39
N ARG A 366 4.06 29.73 -20.22
CA ARG A 366 3.07 30.63 -19.61
C ARG A 366 2.79 31.87 -20.45
N GLU A 367 3.82 32.52 -20.99
CA GLU A 367 3.67 33.66 -21.92
C GLU A 367 2.89 33.30 -23.19
N GLN A 368 2.93 32.03 -23.60
CA GLN A 368 2.16 31.50 -24.73
C GLN A 368 0.73 31.09 -24.36
N GLY A 369 0.28 31.36 -23.13
CA GLY A 369 -1.07 31.02 -22.67
C GLY A 369 -1.28 29.52 -22.47
N ARG A 370 -0.25 28.80 -22.00
CA ARG A 370 -0.36 27.40 -21.60
C ARG A 370 -0.24 27.25 -20.09
N PHE A 371 -0.85 26.20 -19.55
CA PHE A 371 -0.74 25.75 -18.17
C PHE A 371 0.37 24.69 -18.05
N PRO A 372 1.55 25.03 -17.46
CA PRO A 372 2.66 24.08 -17.40
C PRO A 372 2.48 23.09 -16.24
N ILE A 373 2.51 21.80 -16.56
CA ILE A 373 2.56 20.69 -15.61
C ILE A 373 3.97 20.12 -15.64
N VAL A 374 4.64 20.09 -14.50
CA VAL A 374 6.05 19.70 -14.42
C VAL A 374 6.21 18.46 -13.54
N GLN A 375 6.60 17.35 -14.15
CA GLN A 375 6.95 16.13 -13.40
C GLN A 375 8.45 16.11 -13.08
N VAL A 376 8.82 15.99 -11.81
CA VAL A 376 10.22 16.04 -11.37
C VAL A 376 10.66 14.76 -10.69
N HIS A 377 11.84 14.27 -11.06
CA HIS A 377 12.44 13.07 -10.50
C HIS A 377 13.65 13.46 -9.65
N THR A 378 13.45 13.63 -8.33
CA THR A 378 14.40 14.28 -7.42
C THR A 378 14.25 13.79 -5.98
N GLY A 379 15.27 14.01 -5.14
CA GLY A 379 15.24 13.70 -3.71
C GLY A 379 16.14 12.53 -3.34
N THR A 380 15.81 11.86 -2.23
CA THR A 380 16.58 10.73 -1.71
C THR A 380 15.66 9.52 -1.60
N GLU A 381 16.10 8.37 -2.11
CA GLU A 381 15.37 7.11 -2.01
C GLU A 381 14.99 6.76 -0.56
N TYR A 382 13.76 6.28 -0.40
CA TYR A 382 13.19 5.72 0.82
C TYR A 382 13.03 6.70 1.99
N THR A 383 12.90 8.01 1.71
CA THR A 383 12.56 9.02 2.70
C THR A 383 11.06 9.33 2.69
N TYR A 384 10.46 9.51 3.87
CA TYR A 384 9.03 9.89 4.01
C TYR A 384 8.75 11.38 3.79
N ALA A 385 9.79 12.20 3.67
CA ALA A 385 9.70 13.64 3.43
C ALA A 385 10.76 14.07 2.41
N PRO A 386 10.51 15.14 1.64
CA PRO A 386 11.47 15.67 0.67
C PRO A 386 12.72 16.20 1.39
N THR A 387 13.88 16.04 0.76
CA THR A 387 15.11 16.69 1.24
C THR A 387 15.07 18.18 0.95
N SER A 388 15.88 18.97 1.67
CA SER A 388 15.99 20.41 1.42
C SER A 388 16.42 20.73 -0.02
N TYR A 389 17.28 19.88 -0.61
CA TYR A 389 17.69 19.99 -2.01
C TYR A 389 16.52 19.76 -2.97
N GLY A 390 15.80 18.64 -2.81
CA GLY A 390 14.63 18.33 -3.65
C GLY A 390 13.55 19.41 -3.56
N ARG A 391 13.22 19.83 -2.32
CA ARG A 391 12.27 20.92 -2.07
C ARG A 391 12.71 22.23 -2.74
N GLY A 392 13.98 22.61 -2.61
CA GLY A 392 14.48 23.85 -3.22
C GLY A 392 14.46 23.87 -4.75
N LEU A 393 14.55 22.71 -5.42
CA LEU A 393 14.35 22.62 -6.87
C LEU A 393 12.88 22.73 -7.24
N ILE A 394 11.99 22.04 -6.51
CA ILE A 394 10.53 22.11 -6.70
C ILE A 394 10.02 23.54 -6.50
N ASP A 395 10.49 24.23 -5.46
CA ASP A 395 10.12 25.62 -5.19
C ASP A 395 10.53 26.54 -6.36
N GLN A 396 11.68 26.30 -6.98
CA GLN A 396 12.13 27.09 -8.15
C GLN A 396 11.31 26.83 -9.41
N VAL A 397 10.84 25.59 -9.61
CA VAL A 397 9.92 25.22 -10.69
C VAL A 397 8.56 25.89 -10.48
N ALA A 398 8.02 25.84 -9.26
CA ALA A 398 6.79 26.54 -8.89
C ALA A 398 6.90 28.05 -9.15
N SER A 399 7.97 28.69 -8.67
CA SER A 399 8.24 30.12 -8.89
C SER A 399 8.46 30.54 -10.35
N ALA A 400 8.61 29.58 -11.28
CA ALA A 400 8.70 29.88 -12.71
C ALA A 400 7.33 30.03 -13.39
N GLY A 401 6.23 29.76 -12.68
CA GLY A 401 4.87 29.79 -13.23
C GLY A 401 4.30 28.43 -13.62
N ALA A 402 4.88 27.33 -13.09
CA ALA A 402 4.25 26.02 -13.19
C ALA A 402 2.85 26.08 -12.54
N GLY A 403 1.86 25.47 -13.19
CA GLY A 403 0.51 25.36 -12.63
C GLY A 403 0.34 24.15 -11.70
N LEU A 404 1.17 23.12 -11.87
CA LEU A 404 1.20 21.93 -11.04
C LEU A 404 2.59 21.29 -11.08
N VAL A 405 3.09 20.81 -9.94
CA VAL A 405 4.33 20.02 -9.87
C VAL A 405 4.06 18.64 -9.29
N VAL A 406 4.51 17.58 -9.97
CA VAL A 406 4.34 16.19 -9.54
C VAL A 406 5.71 15.51 -9.38
N GLY A 407 6.02 15.06 -8.16
CA GLY A 407 7.30 14.48 -7.81
C GLY A 407 7.35 12.96 -7.89
N HIS A 408 8.56 12.45 -8.13
CA HIS A 408 8.95 11.05 -8.29
C HIS A 408 10.38 10.84 -7.75
N HIS A 409 10.88 9.59 -7.70
CA HIS A 409 12.23 9.13 -7.28
C HIS A 409 12.35 8.49 -5.89
N PRO A 410 11.75 9.02 -4.80
CA PRO A 410 11.94 8.42 -3.50
C PRO A 410 11.45 6.97 -3.36
N HIS A 411 10.66 6.46 -4.31
CA HIS A 411 9.98 5.16 -4.26
C HIS A 411 9.08 4.99 -3.02
N VAL A 412 8.71 6.10 -2.39
CA VAL A 412 7.84 6.18 -1.23
C VAL A 412 6.99 7.42 -1.44
N ALA A 413 5.67 7.30 -1.30
CA ALA A 413 4.80 8.47 -1.32
C ALA A 413 5.14 9.44 -0.18
N GLN A 414 5.19 10.73 -0.51
CA GLN A 414 5.50 11.81 0.41
C GLN A 414 4.29 12.75 0.55
N GLY A 415 4.36 13.64 1.55
CA GLY A 415 3.36 14.68 1.73
C GLY A 415 3.23 15.64 0.54
N LEU A 416 2.26 16.55 0.63
CA LEU A 416 2.00 17.58 -0.36
C LEU A 416 2.56 18.92 0.12
N GLY A 417 2.73 19.85 -0.83
CA GLY A 417 3.13 21.23 -0.57
C GLY A 417 2.27 22.21 -1.36
N PHE A 418 2.30 23.46 -0.93
CA PHE A 418 1.67 24.56 -1.64
C PHE A 418 2.60 25.77 -1.63
N ARG A 419 2.91 26.29 -2.81
CA ARG A 419 3.88 27.38 -2.98
C ARG A 419 3.39 28.35 -4.02
N GLN A 420 3.17 29.61 -3.61
CA GLN A 420 2.86 30.70 -4.53
C GLN A 420 1.67 30.39 -5.45
N GLY A 421 0.62 29.75 -4.92
CA GLY A 421 -0.55 29.35 -5.72
C GLY A 421 -0.40 28.03 -6.48
N VAL A 422 0.75 27.33 -6.35
CA VAL A 422 1.05 26.09 -7.07
C VAL A 422 0.97 24.88 -6.14
N PRO A 423 0.05 23.93 -6.37
CA PRO A 423 0.05 22.65 -5.66
C PRO A 423 1.24 21.77 -6.05
N LEU A 424 1.79 21.07 -5.06
CA LEU A 424 2.99 20.25 -5.18
C LEU A 424 2.73 18.87 -4.61
N PHE A 425 2.95 17.82 -5.41
CA PHE A 425 3.13 16.46 -4.91
C PHE A 425 4.63 16.21 -4.77
N TYR A 426 5.15 15.94 -3.57
CA TYR A 426 6.60 15.72 -3.42
C TYR A 426 7.07 14.37 -3.97
N SER A 427 6.23 13.34 -3.84
CA SER A 427 6.44 12.03 -4.43
C SER A 427 5.12 11.26 -4.41
N LEU A 428 4.71 10.70 -5.54
CA LEU A 428 3.61 9.73 -5.60
C LEU A 428 4.07 8.30 -5.25
N GLY A 429 5.38 8.07 -5.17
CA GLY A 429 5.98 6.76 -4.97
C GLY A 429 5.84 5.86 -6.20
N ASN A 430 5.71 4.56 -6.01
CA ASN A 430 5.58 3.58 -7.09
C ASN A 430 4.14 3.34 -7.52
N LEU A 431 3.90 3.23 -8.83
CA LEU A 431 2.64 2.67 -9.36
C LEU A 431 2.78 1.18 -9.68
N VAL A 432 3.88 0.80 -10.33
CA VAL A 432 4.22 -0.60 -10.64
C VAL A 432 5.73 -0.74 -10.55
N PHE A 433 6.23 -1.32 -9.46
CA PHE A 433 7.66 -1.46 -9.25
C PHE A 433 7.96 -2.69 -8.41
N ASP A 434 9.13 -3.30 -8.60
CA ASP A 434 9.47 -4.57 -7.97
C ASP A 434 10.29 -4.41 -6.67
N SER A 435 10.00 -3.36 -5.90
CA SER A 435 10.63 -3.09 -4.60
C SER A 435 10.09 -4.04 -3.52
N ASP A 436 10.99 -4.57 -2.69
CA ASP A 436 10.70 -5.50 -1.58
C ASP A 436 10.83 -4.83 -0.20
N ARG A 437 10.87 -3.50 -0.17
CA ARG A 437 10.95 -2.70 1.06
C ARG A 437 9.54 -2.41 1.57
N LEU A 438 9.34 -2.52 2.88
CA LEU A 438 8.02 -2.34 3.50
C LEU A 438 7.45 -0.94 3.25
N GLU A 439 8.30 0.07 3.34
CA GLU A 439 7.94 1.48 3.14
C GLU A 439 7.53 1.84 1.71
N THR A 440 7.81 0.99 0.73
CA THR A 440 7.50 1.21 -0.70
C THR A 440 6.26 0.43 -1.14
N LEU A 441 5.52 -0.16 -0.21
CA LEU A 441 4.34 -0.97 -0.53
C LEU A 441 3.05 -0.13 -0.57
N LEU A 442 3.01 1.02 0.10
CA LEU A 442 1.85 1.91 0.14
C LEU A 442 2.19 3.19 -0.61
N GLU A 443 1.43 3.48 -1.66
CA GLU A 443 1.74 4.51 -2.65
C GLU A 443 0.48 5.28 -3.06
N LEU A 444 0.61 6.33 -3.87
CA LEU A 444 -0.51 7.21 -4.22
C LEU A 444 -0.76 7.28 -5.73
N VAL A 445 -2.02 7.44 -6.09
CA VAL A 445 -2.48 7.97 -7.37
C VAL A 445 -3.16 9.31 -7.10
N ALA A 446 -2.82 10.36 -7.83
CA ALA A 446 -3.45 11.66 -7.68
C ALA A 446 -4.54 11.89 -8.74
N LEU A 447 -5.65 12.51 -8.32
CA LEU A 447 -6.68 13.08 -9.19
C LEU A 447 -6.68 14.59 -9.00
N VAL A 448 -6.64 15.33 -10.11
CA VAL A 448 -6.53 16.78 -10.14
C VAL A 448 -7.56 17.34 -11.10
N ASP A 449 -8.48 18.13 -10.59
CA ASP A 449 -9.47 18.84 -11.41
C ASP A 449 -8.96 20.26 -11.65
N ILE A 450 -8.83 20.62 -12.92
CA ILE A 450 -8.33 21.92 -13.37
C ILE A 450 -9.45 22.60 -14.15
N GLU A 451 -9.80 23.82 -13.76
CA GLU A 451 -10.80 24.64 -14.44
C GLU A 451 -10.23 26.04 -14.66
N ASP A 452 -10.34 26.55 -15.89
CA ASP A 452 -9.89 27.90 -16.24
C ASP A 452 -8.45 28.22 -15.79
N GLU A 453 -7.54 27.26 -15.99
CA GLU A 453 -6.13 27.35 -15.58
C GLU A 453 -5.89 27.46 -14.06
N GLU A 454 -6.85 27.03 -13.24
CA GLU A 454 -6.74 26.95 -11.79
C GLU A 454 -7.05 25.52 -11.32
N VAL A 455 -6.30 25.04 -10.33
CA VAL A 455 -6.60 23.76 -9.68
C VAL A 455 -7.79 23.95 -8.76
N ARG A 456 -8.90 23.24 -9.02
CA ARG A 456 -10.16 23.33 -8.26
C ARG A 456 -10.37 22.17 -7.30
N ARG A 457 -9.75 21.03 -7.55
CA ARG A 457 -9.88 19.87 -6.66
C ARG A 457 -8.64 19.00 -6.71
N LEU A 458 -8.26 18.49 -5.55
CA LEU A 458 -7.13 17.59 -5.39
C LEU A 458 -7.53 16.41 -4.50
N GLN A 459 -7.31 15.20 -5.02
CA GLN A 459 -7.48 13.98 -4.26
C GLN A 459 -6.28 13.06 -4.46
N VAL A 460 -5.98 12.27 -3.44
CA VAL A 460 -5.03 11.16 -3.52
C VAL A 460 -5.73 9.85 -3.17
N ILE A 461 -5.50 8.84 -3.98
CA ILE A 461 -6.07 7.50 -3.84
C ILE A 461 -4.93 6.58 -3.41
N PRO A 462 -5.01 5.98 -2.21
CA PRO A 462 -3.98 5.07 -1.75
C PRO A 462 -4.06 3.74 -2.51
N ILE A 463 -2.89 3.22 -2.86
CA ILE A 463 -2.72 1.90 -3.46
C ILE A 463 -1.72 1.08 -2.65
N TYR A 464 -1.84 -0.24 -2.76
CA TYR A 464 -0.94 -1.21 -2.18
C TYR A 464 -0.31 -2.07 -3.28
N LEU A 465 1.02 -2.22 -3.23
CA LEU A 465 1.76 -3.10 -4.13
C LEU A 465 1.82 -4.52 -3.55
N GLU A 466 0.78 -5.29 -3.84
CA GLU A 466 0.67 -6.69 -3.46
C GLU A 466 1.49 -7.57 -4.40
N ASP A 467 2.67 -8.01 -3.93
CA ASP A 467 3.61 -8.79 -4.75
C ASP A 467 3.86 -8.14 -6.12
N TYR A 468 4.11 -6.82 -6.07
CA TYR A 468 4.37 -5.92 -7.21
C TYR A 468 3.14 -5.62 -8.08
N ARG A 469 1.95 -6.07 -7.69
CA ARG A 469 0.69 -5.74 -8.36
C ARG A 469 -0.03 -4.63 -7.59
N PRO A 470 -0.31 -3.48 -8.20
CA PRO A 470 -1.09 -2.43 -7.56
C PRO A 470 -2.55 -2.85 -7.35
N GLN A 471 -3.03 -2.65 -6.12
CA GLN A 471 -4.42 -2.80 -5.72
C GLN A 471 -4.90 -1.50 -5.05
N LEU A 472 -6.16 -1.14 -5.30
CA LEU A 472 -6.84 -0.12 -4.48
C LEU A 472 -7.04 -0.69 -3.07
N ILE A 473 -6.94 0.16 -2.05
CA ILE A 473 -7.15 -0.23 -0.66
C ILE A 473 -8.19 0.64 0.04
N GLY A 474 -8.80 0.11 1.09
CA GLY A 474 -9.78 0.82 1.92
C GLY A 474 -9.54 0.67 3.42
N GLY A 475 -10.43 1.26 4.22
CA GLY A 475 -10.50 1.11 5.66
C GLY A 475 -9.27 1.63 6.39
N ASP A 476 -8.87 0.92 7.45
CA ASP A 476 -7.84 1.41 8.35
C ASP A 476 -6.48 1.61 7.68
N LEU A 477 -6.09 0.70 6.78
CA LEU A 477 -4.82 0.81 6.07
C LEU A 477 -4.78 2.08 5.21
N ALA A 478 -5.84 2.32 4.45
CA ALA A 478 -5.99 3.52 3.62
C ALA A 478 -6.00 4.79 4.49
N ASN A 479 -6.86 4.83 5.51
CA ASN A 479 -7.06 6.02 6.34
C ASN A 479 -5.82 6.38 7.16
N ARG A 480 -5.15 5.39 7.79
CA ARG A 480 -3.87 5.61 8.50
C ARG A 480 -2.80 6.13 7.56
N PHE A 481 -2.72 5.58 6.34
CA PHE A 481 -1.75 6.02 5.36
C PHE A 481 -2.03 7.46 4.90
N ILE A 482 -3.27 7.82 4.62
CA ILE A 482 -3.65 9.20 4.27
C ILE A 482 -3.33 10.16 5.43
N ARG A 483 -3.66 9.81 6.68
CA ARG A 483 -3.29 10.63 7.85
C ARG A 483 -1.78 10.83 7.96
N ARG A 484 -0.97 9.83 7.59
CA ARG A 484 0.49 9.94 7.51
C ARG A 484 0.94 10.88 6.39
N ILE A 485 0.28 10.85 5.24
CA ILE A 485 0.54 11.81 4.16
C ILE A 485 0.23 13.24 4.62
N GLY A 486 -0.89 13.44 5.31
CA GLY A 486 -1.25 14.73 5.92
C GLY A 486 -0.19 15.21 6.91
N GLU A 487 0.28 14.34 7.80
CA GLU A 487 1.34 14.66 8.76
C GLU A 487 2.65 15.15 8.10
N PHE A 488 3.01 14.56 6.95
CA PHE A 488 4.22 14.93 6.21
C PHE A 488 3.99 16.01 5.15
N SER A 489 2.76 16.50 5.02
CA SER A 489 2.45 17.64 4.18
C SER A 489 2.90 18.94 4.86
N GLU A 490 3.05 19.99 4.07
CA GLU A 490 3.51 21.27 4.61
C GLU A 490 2.42 22.04 5.33
N ASP A 491 2.82 23.00 6.16
CA ASP A 491 1.89 23.91 6.81
C ASP A 491 1.00 24.61 5.75
N GLY A 492 -0.30 24.70 6.03
CA GLY A 492 -1.30 25.21 5.09
C GLY A 492 -1.76 24.17 4.06
N VAL A 493 -1.32 22.91 4.13
CA VAL A 493 -1.79 21.81 3.28
C VAL A 493 -2.44 20.74 4.14
N LEU A 494 -3.77 20.73 4.18
CA LEU A 494 -4.55 19.74 4.92
C LEU A 494 -4.88 18.55 4.00
N VAL A 495 -4.26 17.39 4.24
CA VAL A 495 -4.63 16.13 3.56
C VAL A 495 -5.30 15.19 4.54
N TYR A 496 -6.59 14.89 4.34
CA TYR A 496 -7.39 14.14 5.29
C TYR A 496 -8.18 12.99 4.63
N PRO A 497 -8.40 11.89 5.36
CA PRO A 497 -9.18 10.76 4.84
C PRO A 497 -10.69 11.08 4.82
N TYR A 498 -11.34 10.82 3.70
CA TYR A 498 -12.78 10.73 3.57
C TYR A 498 -13.13 9.77 2.42
N LEU A 499 -14.03 8.82 2.68
CA LEU A 499 -14.35 7.72 1.74
C LEU A 499 -13.10 6.96 1.25
N ASN A 500 -12.17 6.67 2.16
CA ASN A 500 -10.92 5.95 1.89
C ASN A 500 -10.00 6.63 0.84
N ARG A 501 -10.20 7.93 0.59
CA ARG A 501 -9.36 8.78 -0.25
C ARG A 501 -8.83 9.95 0.57
N GLY A 502 -7.65 10.45 0.21
CA GLY A 502 -7.13 11.70 0.75
C GLY A 502 -7.72 12.88 0.00
N TRP A 503 -8.49 13.70 0.69
CA TRP A 503 -8.94 14.99 0.20
C TRP A 503 -7.97 16.06 0.64
N VAL A 504 -7.79 17.08 -0.20
CA VAL A 504 -6.79 18.12 0.04
C VAL A 504 -7.49 19.47 0.11
N SER A 505 -7.30 20.17 1.23
CA SER A 505 -7.62 21.58 1.38
C SER A 505 -6.32 22.37 1.50
N LEU A 506 -6.25 23.51 0.81
CA LEU A 506 -5.09 24.38 0.81
C LEU A 506 -5.49 25.71 1.47
N GLU A 507 -4.73 26.16 2.45
CA GLU A 507 -4.90 27.48 3.07
C GLU A 507 -3.76 28.39 2.59
N GLY A 508 -4.06 29.66 2.31
CA GLY A 508 -3.05 30.65 1.96
C GLY A 508 -2.07 30.85 3.13
N ALA A 509 -0.77 31.00 2.84
CA ALA A 509 0.28 31.16 3.85
C ALA A 509 0.12 32.43 4.74
N ASP A 510 -0.79 33.32 4.39
CA ASP A 510 -1.19 34.55 5.11
C ASP A 510 -2.59 34.45 5.75
N GLY A 511 -3.23 33.28 5.71
CA GLY A 511 -4.62 33.08 6.16
C GLY A 511 -5.67 33.63 5.19
N SER A 512 -5.29 33.98 3.95
CA SER A 512 -6.28 34.28 2.90
C SER A 512 -6.94 32.98 2.40
N ASP A 513 -8.27 33.04 2.21
CA ASP A 513 -9.08 31.95 1.64
C ASP A 513 -8.67 31.71 0.17
N VAL A 514 -7.65 30.87 -0.03
CA VAL A 514 -7.44 30.15 -1.28
C VAL A 514 -7.79 28.68 -1.03
N SER A 515 -8.90 28.46 -0.34
CA SER A 515 -9.45 27.12 -0.12
C SER A 515 -9.85 26.54 -1.47
N ILE A 516 -9.01 25.66 -2.00
CA ILE A 516 -9.37 24.82 -3.16
C ILE A 516 -10.56 23.92 -2.78
N GLN A 517 -10.70 23.60 -1.49
CA GLN A 517 -11.82 22.81 -1.02
C GLN A 517 -12.14 23.02 0.45
N ASP A 518 -13.38 23.44 0.72
CA ASP A 518 -13.90 23.63 2.06
C ASP A 518 -14.14 22.30 2.78
N TYR A 519 -14.05 22.34 4.11
CA TYR A 519 -14.22 21.18 4.96
C TYR A 519 -14.98 21.52 6.25
N SER A 520 -15.59 20.50 6.86
CA SER A 520 -16.14 20.55 8.20
C SER A 520 -15.29 19.68 9.15
N ILE A 521 -15.38 19.97 10.44
CA ILE A 521 -14.67 19.25 11.51
C ILE A 521 -15.68 18.42 12.29
N GLN A 522 -15.30 17.17 12.59
CA GLN A 522 -16.02 16.31 13.52
C GLN A 522 -15.08 15.84 14.63
N ASP A 523 -15.43 16.18 15.87
CA ASP A 523 -14.67 15.78 17.07
C ASP A 523 -15.38 14.63 17.81
N TYR A 524 -14.60 13.65 18.26
CA TYR A 524 -15.04 12.50 19.05
C TYR A 524 -14.26 12.47 20.35
N SER A 525 -14.95 12.45 21.50
CA SER A 525 -14.28 12.45 22.80
C SER A 525 -14.58 11.17 23.59
N ILE A 526 -13.56 10.64 24.26
CA ILE A 526 -13.65 9.42 25.07
C ILE A 526 -12.77 9.50 26.31
N ASP A 527 -13.29 9.03 27.44
CA ASP A 527 -12.52 8.85 28.67
C ASP A 527 -11.87 7.46 28.70
N VAL A 528 -10.55 7.42 28.86
CA VAL A 528 -9.76 6.18 28.84
C VAL A 528 -9.05 5.99 30.18
N PRO A 529 -9.38 4.93 30.94
CA PRO A 529 -8.58 4.53 32.09
C PRO A 529 -7.29 3.87 31.62
N VAL A 530 -6.15 4.32 32.16
CA VAL A 530 -4.83 3.78 31.83
C VAL A 530 -4.11 3.38 33.09
N MET A 531 -3.58 2.16 33.10
CA MET A 531 -2.78 1.66 34.21
C MET A 531 -1.30 1.97 33.96
N ILE A 532 -0.70 2.83 34.80
CA ILE A 532 0.75 2.97 34.87
C ILE A 532 1.28 1.80 35.73
N ASN A 533 2.19 1.01 35.16
CA ASN A 533 2.76 -0.16 35.82
C ASN A 533 3.79 0.24 36.90
N GLN A 534 4.33 -0.77 37.60
CA GLN A 534 5.34 -0.57 38.64
C GLN A 534 6.67 0.01 38.10
N ASP A 535 6.94 -0.18 36.81
CA ASP A 535 8.10 0.41 36.11
C ASP A 535 7.87 1.89 35.75
N GLY A 536 6.71 2.46 36.11
CA GLY A 536 6.42 3.88 35.99
C GLY A 536 5.90 4.32 34.62
N TRP A 537 5.44 3.40 33.76
CA TRP A 537 4.86 3.76 32.47
C TRP A 537 3.66 2.88 32.07
N GLY A 538 2.88 3.35 31.10
CA GLY A 538 1.76 2.62 30.49
C GLY A 538 1.58 3.01 29.04
N VAL A 539 1.02 2.10 28.22
CA VAL A 539 0.78 2.34 26.78
C VAL A 539 -0.70 2.24 26.48
N VAL A 540 -1.22 3.14 25.64
CA VAL A 540 -2.57 3.11 25.09
C VAL A 540 -2.47 2.82 23.60
N ASP A 541 -3.24 1.84 23.12
CA ASP A 541 -3.46 1.60 21.70
C ASP A 541 -4.71 2.39 21.29
N LEU A 542 -4.54 3.36 20.39
CA LEU A 542 -5.61 4.29 20.02
C LEU A 542 -6.49 3.78 18.87
N ARG A 543 -6.03 2.75 18.14
CA ARG A 543 -6.66 2.28 16.89
C ARG A 543 -8.10 1.78 17.07
N GLY A 544 -8.47 1.38 18.30
CA GLY A 544 -9.81 0.92 18.64
C GLY A 544 -10.69 1.95 19.35
N LEU A 545 -10.23 3.20 19.51
CA LEU A 545 -10.91 4.21 20.34
C LEU A 545 -11.71 5.23 19.54
N ALA A 546 -11.42 5.40 18.26
CA ALA A 546 -12.07 6.32 17.35
C ALA A 546 -12.11 5.74 15.92
N PRO A 547 -12.96 6.26 15.02
CA PRO A 547 -12.93 5.91 13.60
C PRO A 547 -11.54 6.13 12.99
N SER A 548 -11.14 5.33 12.01
CA SER A 548 -9.77 5.33 11.50
C SER A 548 -9.40 6.56 10.67
N GLU A 549 -10.41 7.32 10.22
CA GLU A 549 -10.28 8.64 9.62
C GLU A 549 -9.87 9.74 10.62
N ALA A 550 -10.07 9.53 11.93
CA ALA A 550 -9.80 10.53 12.96
C ALA A 550 -8.37 10.43 13.51
N SER A 551 -7.76 11.59 13.80
CA SER A 551 -6.47 11.68 14.51
C SER A 551 -6.68 12.16 15.93
N LEU A 552 -5.84 11.71 16.88
CA LEU A 552 -5.83 12.27 18.23
C LEU A 552 -5.49 13.77 18.17
N TYR A 553 -6.42 14.63 18.56
CA TYR A 553 -6.26 16.08 18.52
C TYR A 553 -5.90 16.66 19.89
N GLN A 554 -6.45 16.09 20.97
CA GLN A 554 -6.23 16.60 22.31
C GLN A 554 -6.12 15.47 23.33
N VAL A 555 -5.17 15.62 24.25
CA VAL A 555 -5.03 14.77 25.44
C VAL A 555 -5.15 15.62 26.69
N GLN A 556 -6.11 15.28 27.53
CA GLN A 556 -6.26 15.88 28.85
C GLN A 556 -6.12 14.81 29.93
N VAL A 557 -5.23 15.03 30.89
CA VAL A 557 -5.14 14.16 32.09
C VAL A 557 -6.19 14.65 33.08
N SER A 558 -7.23 13.86 33.31
CA SER A 558 -8.36 14.22 34.18
C SER A 558 -8.21 13.69 35.61
N ALA A 559 -7.43 12.62 35.81
CA ALA A 559 -7.06 12.11 37.12
C ALA A 559 -5.76 11.29 37.06
N GLY A 560 -5.02 11.25 38.17
CA GLY A 560 -3.75 10.53 38.29
C GLY A 560 -2.53 11.41 38.07
N ASP A 561 -1.34 10.83 38.28
CA ASP A 561 -0.06 11.53 38.16
C ASP A 561 0.70 11.04 36.93
N VAL A 562 0.78 11.90 35.91
CA VAL A 562 1.58 11.72 34.71
C VAL A 562 2.66 12.79 34.76
N SER A 563 3.88 12.46 34.36
CA SER A 563 5.00 13.41 34.25
C SER A 563 5.40 13.65 32.79
N GLN A 564 5.22 12.66 31.92
CA GLN A 564 5.55 12.75 30.49
C GLN A 564 4.57 11.95 29.64
N LEU A 565 4.41 12.42 28.40
CA LEU A 565 3.64 11.75 27.36
C LEU A 565 4.47 11.61 26.10
N ARG A 566 4.35 10.48 25.40
CA ARG A 566 4.98 10.25 24.10
C ARG A 566 3.95 9.74 23.12
N LEU A 567 4.03 10.22 21.89
CA LEU A 567 3.24 9.73 20.77
C LEU A 567 4.06 8.68 20.01
N GLY A 568 3.38 7.67 19.50
CA GLY A 568 4.00 6.55 18.81
C GLY A 568 3.26 6.22 17.52
N ARG A 569 4.03 5.83 16.50
CA ARG A 569 3.50 5.36 15.21
C ARG A 569 3.81 3.91 15.00
N ASP A 570 2.90 3.19 14.34
CA ASP A 570 3.22 1.85 13.85
C ASP A 570 4.09 1.92 12.59
N LEU A 571 5.20 1.18 12.61
CA LEU A 571 6.07 0.99 11.45
C LEU A 571 5.71 -0.27 10.63
N MET A 572 4.85 -1.15 11.15
CA MET A 572 4.43 -2.37 10.46
C MET A 572 3.32 -2.10 9.44
N GLY A 573 2.21 -1.49 9.87
CA GLY A 573 1.05 -1.18 9.03
C GLY A 573 0.21 -2.39 8.59
N PHE A 574 0.62 -3.62 8.90
CA PHE A 574 -0.04 -4.87 8.47
C PHE A 574 -0.13 -5.89 9.61
N GLY A 575 -0.19 -5.41 10.84
CA GLY A 575 -0.15 -6.26 12.04
C GLY A 575 -1.51 -6.71 12.54
N GLU A 576 -2.58 -6.05 12.09
CA GLU A 576 -3.99 -6.35 12.33
C GLU A 576 -4.53 -7.54 11.54
N ALA A 577 -3.73 -8.15 10.67
CA ALA A 577 -4.09 -9.38 9.94
C ALA A 577 -5.39 -9.26 9.10
N GLU A 578 -5.78 -8.05 8.72
CA GLU A 578 -6.92 -7.80 7.86
C GLU A 578 -6.54 -7.67 6.38
N ASP A 579 -7.52 -8.00 5.55
CA ASP A 579 -7.45 -7.87 4.10
C ASP A 579 -8.13 -6.56 3.68
N TRP A 580 -7.32 -5.58 3.29
CA TRP A 580 -7.75 -4.21 3.01
C TRP A 580 -7.83 -3.88 1.52
N ASP A 581 -7.35 -4.78 0.66
CA ASP A 581 -7.32 -4.51 -0.76
C ASP A 581 -8.64 -4.89 -1.45
N MET A 582 -8.76 -4.44 -2.69
CA MET A 582 -9.98 -4.52 -3.50
C MET A 582 -9.83 -5.58 -4.59
N ASP A 583 -9.26 -6.72 -4.24
CA ASP A 583 -9.07 -7.84 -5.14
C ASP A 583 -10.07 -8.99 -4.86
N SER A 584 -9.89 -10.13 -5.52
CA SER A 584 -10.77 -11.30 -5.35
C SER A 584 -10.21 -12.39 -4.42
N ASN A 585 -9.01 -12.19 -3.91
CA ASN A 585 -8.27 -13.14 -3.08
C ASN A 585 -8.54 -12.87 -1.61
N GLU A 586 -9.64 -13.43 -1.11
CA GLU A 586 -10.03 -13.26 0.29
C GLU A 586 -8.97 -13.76 1.28
N GLN A 587 -8.79 -13.01 2.37
CA GLN A 587 -7.98 -13.36 3.54
C GLN A 587 -6.49 -13.49 3.23
N ASP A 588 -5.96 -12.65 2.35
CA ASP A 588 -4.54 -12.66 2.10
C ASP A 588 -3.76 -12.01 3.25
N LEU A 589 -3.22 -12.86 4.14
CA LEU A 589 -2.24 -12.44 5.16
C LEU A 589 -0.86 -12.26 4.52
N ASN A 590 -0.80 -11.46 3.46
CA ASN A 590 0.26 -11.56 2.48
C ASN A 590 1.63 -11.14 3.03
N ARG A 591 1.62 -10.35 4.11
CA ARG A 591 2.84 -9.91 4.80
C ARG A 591 3.28 -10.86 5.91
N TRP A 592 2.49 -11.88 6.23
CA TRP A 592 2.80 -12.94 7.17
C TRP A 592 3.10 -14.26 6.44
N GLY A 593 4.07 -15.02 6.95
CA GLY A 593 4.46 -16.32 6.39
C GLY A 593 3.51 -17.43 6.81
N VAL A 594 2.20 -17.25 6.62
CA VAL A 594 1.20 -18.28 6.90
C VAL A 594 1.16 -19.31 5.77
N SER A 595 1.13 -20.58 6.14
CA SER A 595 1.02 -21.70 5.20
C SER A 595 -0.44 -22.14 5.03
N THR A 596 -1.08 -21.74 3.95
CA THR A 596 -2.43 -22.23 3.55
C THR A 596 -2.44 -23.72 3.23
N THR A 597 -1.29 -24.30 2.87
CA THR A 597 -1.13 -25.71 2.47
C THR A 597 -0.22 -26.46 3.44
N GLY A 598 -0.61 -26.54 4.72
CA GLY A 598 0.27 -27.19 5.70
C GLY A 598 -0.13 -27.07 7.18
N LYS A 599 -1.43 -27.08 7.50
CA LYS A 599 -2.07 -27.37 8.80
C LYS A 599 -1.58 -26.68 10.10
N THR A 600 -0.54 -25.86 10.13
CA THR A 600 0.02 -25.33 11.40
C THR A 600 -0.11 -23.83 11.60
N SER A 601 -0.45 -23.08 10.56
CA SER A 601 -0.69 -21.64 10.63
C SER A 601 -1.72 -21.23 9.57
N PHE A 602 -2.72 -20.44 9.90
CA PHE A 602 -3.80 -20.04 8.98
C PHE A 602 -4.49 -18.75 9.46
N PRO A 603 -5.10 -17.96 8.55
CA PRO A 603 -6.06 -16.93 8.96
C PRO A 603 -7.26 -17.58 9.66
N CYS A 604 -7.76 -16.96 10.72
CA CYS A 604 -8.91 -17.49 11.46
C CYS A 604 -9.91 -16.40 11.87
N TYR A 605 -11.19 -16.69 11.67
CA TYR A 605 -12.31 -15.81 11.95
C TYR A 605 -12.68 -15.76 13.43
N GLN A 606 -12.49 -16.89 14.13
CA GLN A 606 -12.75 -16.97 15.58
C GLN A 606 -11.58 -16.45 16.43
N GLY A 607 -10.48 -16.04 15.79
CA GLY A 607 -9.23 -15.66 16.44
C GLY A 607 -8.82 -14.21 16.25
N ALA A 608 -9.73 -13.33 15.83
CA ALA A 608 -9.50 -11.89 15.80
C ALA A 608 -9.75 -11.26 17.18
N TYR A 609 -8.86 -10.36 17.60
CA TYR A 609 -9.06 -9.47 18.73
C TYR A 609 -9.92 -8.27 18.30
N ARG A 610 -9.60 -7.67 17.15
CA ARG A 610 -10.39 -6.63 16.49
C ARG A 610 -10.57 -6.99 15.02
N GLY A 611 -11.68 -6.55 14.42
CA GLY A 611 -11.96 -6.85 13.03
C GLY A 611 -12.56 -8.25 12.85
N ILE A 612 -12.14 -8.96 11.82
CA ILE A 612 -12.67 -10.25 11.42
C ILE A 612 -11.62 -11.35 11.29
N THR A 613 -10.33 -11.03 11.15
CA THR A 613 -9.29 -12.04 10.88
C THR A 613 -8.12 -11.90 11.84
N GLY A 614 -7.75 -13.01 12.48
CA GLY A 614 -6.50 -13.11 13.24
C GLY A 614 -5.54 -14.16 12.65
N ILE A 615 -4.34 -14.26 13.22
CA ILE A 615 -3.34 -15.27 12.86
C ILE A 615 -3.42 -16.43 13.84
N CYS A 616 -3.80 -17.61 13.36
CA CYS A 616 -3.88 -18.82 14.17
C CYS A 616 -2.72 -19.78 13.92
N LEU A 617 -2.15 -20.34 14.99
CA LEU A 617 -1.13 -21.41 14.96
C LEU A 617 -1.66 -22.65 15.70
N GLU A 618 -1.84 -23.78 15.00
CA GLU A 618 -2.27 -25.06 15.59
C GLU A 618 -1.06 -25.98 15.82
N ARG A 619 -0.98 -26.58 17.01
CA ARG A 619 0.00 -27.64 17.33
C ARG A 619 -0.60 -28.80 18.11
N SER A 620 -0.03 -30.00 17.94
CA SER A 620 -0.42 -31.20 18.67
C SER A 620 0.75 -31.74 19.47
N HIS A 621 0.50 -32.24 20.68
CA HIS A 621 1.52 -32.90 21.52
C HIS A 621 2.26 -34.06 20.80
N ARG A 622 1.64 -34.65 19.76
CA ARG A 622 2.23 -35.74 18.96
C ARG A 622 3.28 -35.25 17.95
N ASN A 623 3.26 -33.96 17.59
CA ASN A 623 4.26 -33.36 16.72
C ASN A 623 5.15 -32.43 17.56
N ARG A 624 6.45 -32.73 17.62
CA ARG A 624 7.43 -31.93 18.41
C ARG A 624 7.91 -30.66 17.71
N GLU A 625 7.54 -30.44 16.45
CA GLU A 625 7.90 -29.23 15.71
C GLU A 625 7.15 -28.00 16.22
N VAL A 626 7.83 -26.85 16.17
CA VAL A 626 7.29 -25.54 16.56
C VAL A 626 6.60 -24.90 15.36
N ALA A 627 5.42 -24.30 15.55
CA ALA A 627 4.83 -23.43 14.53
C ALA A 627 5.54 -22.10 14.55
N VAL A 628 5.88 -21.62 13.36
CA VAL A 628 6.59 -20.36 13.18
C VAL A 628 5.91 -19.58 12.07
N VAL A 629 5.46 -18.37 12.38
CA VAL A 629 4.93 -17.43 11.39
C VAL A 629 5.84 -16.19 11.38
N PRO A 630 6.67 -16.00 10.35
CA PRO A 630 7.45 -14.77 10.20
C PRO A 630 6.57 -13.62 9.69
N PHE A 631 6.87 -12.39 10.11
CA PHE A 631 6.55 -11.24 9.29
C PHE A 631 7.57 -11.18 8.13
N ARG A 632 7.10 -11.17 6.89
CA ARG A 632 7.93 -11.39 5.68
C ARG A 632 8.94 -10.26 5.45
N HIS A 633 8.62 -9.04 5.89
CA HIS A 633 9.43 -7.85 5.61
C HIS A 633 10.29 -7.44 6.80
N ARG A 634 11.37 -6.71 6.51
CA ARG A 634 12.15 -6.02 7.53
C ARG A 634 11.43 -4.72 7.91
N ILE A 635 11.27 -4.48 9.20
CA ILE A 635 10.75 -3.22 9.72
C ILE A 635 11.95 -2.33 10.00
N ARG A 636 12.21 -1.36 9.12
CA ARG A 636 13.33 -0.42 9.25
C ARG A 636 13.04 0.61 10.33
N VAL A 637 14.06 1.01 11.07
CA VAL A 637 13.94 2.12 12.02
C VAL A 637 13.64 3.41 11.26
N PHE A 638 12.76 4.23 11.84
CA PHE A 638 12.44 5.54 11.27
C PHE A 638 13.71 6.40 11.14
N GLY A 639 13.83 7.20 10.08
CA GLY A 639 15.00 8.07 9.84
C GLY A 639 16.28 7.39 9.32
N ASP A 640 16.29 6.06 9.13
CA ASP A 640 17.46 5.32 8.60
C ASP A 640 17.94 5.79 7.22
N ALA A 641 17.01 6.15 6.33
CA ALA A 641 17.36 6.64 4.99
C ALA A 641 18.26 7.90 5.03
N LEU A 642 18.12 8.72 6.08
CA LEU A 642 18.89 9.94 6.34
C LEU A 642 20.04 9.73 7.36
N ASP A 643 20.34 8.49 7.73
CA ASP A 643 21.30 8.13 8.79
C ASP A 643 21.01 8.82 10.15
N ARG A 644 19.72 8.94 10.48
CA ARG A 644 19.21 9.44 11.77
C ARG A 644 18.25 8.41 12.38
N PRO A 645 18.74 7.21 12.71
CA PRO A 645 17.90 6.08 13.13
C PRO A 645 17.19 6.34 14.47
N GLN A 646 15.88 6.16 14.52
CA GLN A 646 15.13 6.11 15.78
C GLN A 646 14.99 4.66 16.25
N LYS A 647 15.80 4.27 17.24
CA LYS A 647 15.87 2.88 17.76
C LYS A 647 14.96 2.61 18.96
N ASP A 648 14.26 3.63 19.44
CA ASP A 648 13.30 3.49 20.53
C ASP A 648 12.01 2.86 20.00
N LEU A 649 11.95 1.53 20.11
CA LEU A 649 10.89 0.70 19.55
C LEU A 649 10.21 -0.12 20.65
N THR A 650 8.88 -0.23 20.58
CA THR A 650 8.08 -1.14 21.42
C THR A 650 7.24 -2.04 20.54
N MET A 651 7.25 -3.35 20.82
CA MET A 651 6.28 -4.27 20.23
C MET A 651 4.99 -4.22 21.04
N VAL A 652 3.88 -3.97 20.35
CA VAL A 652 2.52 -4.11 20.89
C VAL A 652 1.80 -5.19 20.09
N GLY A 653 0.93 -5.97 20.72
CA GLY A 653 0.09 -6.95 20.06
C GLY A 653 -0.78 -7.69 21.06
N TYR A 654 -1.60 -8.62 20.57
CA TYR A 654 -2.52 -9.40 21.40
C TYR A 654 -2.34 -10.88 21.14
N VAL A 655 -2.49 -11.70 22.18
CA VAL A 655 -2.39 -13.15 22.11
C VAL A 655 -3.46 -13.82 22.95
N ARG A 656 -4.02 -14.91 22.42
CA ARG A 656 -4.98 -15.78 23.12
C ARG A 656 -4.58 -17.23 22.91
N GLY A 657 -4.93 -18.11 23.85
CA GLY A 657 -4.64 -19.54 23.74
C GLY A 657 -5.79 -20.45 24.12
N GLU A 658 -5.94 -21.54 23.39
CA GLU A 658 -6.85 -22.64 23.71
C GLU A 658 -6.04 -23.93 23.80
N ASN A 659 -5.89 -24.46 25.02
CA ASN A 659 -4.93 -25.53 25.30
C ASN A 659 -3.58 -25.29 24.62
N ALA A 660 -3.14 -24.03 24.55
CA ALA A 660 -1.92 -23.67 23.83
C ALA A 660 -0.70 -24.27 24.55
N GLY A 661 0.27 -24.79 23.79
CA GLY A 661 1.62 -24.92 24.33
C GLY A 661 2.28 -23.56 24.51
N PRO A 662 3.54 -23.53 24.98
CA PRO A 662 4.29 -22.29 25.15
C PRO A 662 4.27 -21.41 23.89
N ILE A 663 4.24 -20.10 24.07
CA ILE A 663 4.21 -19.10 23.00
C ILE A 663 5.42 -18.18 23.16
N GLU A 664 6.05 -17.83 22.04
CA GLU A 664 7.16 -16.86 22.02
C GLU A 664 6.98 -15.82 20.92
N LEU A 665 7.37 -14.59 21.23
CA LEU A 665 7.69 -13.57 20.24
C LEU A 665 9.19 -13.49 20.08
N LYS A 666 9.70 -13.76 18.88
CA LYS A 666 11.12 -13.69 18.56
C LYS A 666 11.40 -12.53 17.61
N VAL A 667 12.41 -11.74 17.95
CA VAL A 667 12.90 -10.61 17.14
C VAL A 667 14.32 -10.89 16.68
N ARG A 668 14.63 -10.59 15.41
CA ARG A 668 16.01 -10.55 14.90
C ARG A 668 16.37 -9.13 14.50
N TYR A 669 17.57 -8.72 14.88
CA TYR A 669 18.13 -7.42 14.54
C TYR A 669 18.96 -7.54 13.26
N ARG A 670 18.70 -6.66 12.30
CA ARG A 670 19.30 -6.72 10.95
C ARG A 670 19.81 -5.35 10.52
N ALA A 671 20.71 -5.38 9.55
CA ALA A 671 20.99 -4.22 8.72
C ALA A 671 19.74 -3.87 7.89
N SER A 672 19.58 -2.60 7.53
CA SER A 672 18.53 -2.20 6.60
C SER A 672 18.85 -2.58 5.17
N GLU A 673 20.14 -2.69 4.83
CA GLU A 673 20.63 -3.16 3.53
C GLU A 673 21.60 -4.33 3.67
N GLY A 674 21.54 -5.28 2.72
CA GLY A 674 22.36 -6.48 2.74
C GLY A 674 21.89 -7.53 3.75
N GLU A 675 22.73 -8.53 4.04
CA GLU A 675 22.33 -9.72 4.81
C GLU A 675 22.83 -9.75 6.27
N GLN A 676 23.54 -8.71 6.72
CA GLN A 676 24.15 -8.70 8.05
C GLN A 676 23.10 -8.74 9.18
N GLY A 677 23.36 -9.60 10.18
CA GLY A 677 22.54 -9.73 11.39
C GLY A 677 23.29 -9.31 12.65
N PHE A 678 22.56 -8.87 13.66
CA PHE A 678 23.06 -8.34 14.94
C PHE A 678 22.48 -9.12 16.13
N GLY A 679 22.18 -10.39 15.91
CA GLY A 679 21.61 -11.30 16.92
C GLY A 679 20.09 -11.41 16.88
N ASP A 680 19.60 -12.29 17.74
CA ASP A 680 18.20 -12.62 17.89
C ASP A 680 17.83 -12.74 19.37
N ARG A 681 16.59 -12.37 19.71
CA ARG A 681 16.09 -12.40 21.09
C ARG A 681 14.65 -12.89 21.11
N THR A 682 14.34 -13.75 22.08
CA THR A 682 12.96 -13.97 22.50
C THR A 682 12.58 -12.82 23.43
N VAL A 683 11.65 -11.98 23.00
CA VAL A 683 11.28 -10.73 23.71
C VAL A 683 10.01 -10.90 24.53
N PHE A 684 9.20 -11.91 24.23
CA PHE A 684 8.03 -12.28 25.01
C PHE A 684 7.91 -13.80 25.09
N THR A 685 7.50 -14.30 26.25
CA THR A 685 7.21 -15.72 26.49
C THR A 685 5.92 -15.84 27.28
N HIS A 686 5.03 -16.72 26.85
CA HIS A 686 3.86 -17.14 27.62
C HIS A 686 3.92 -18.67 27.83
N PRO A 687 3.66 -19.19 29.05
CA PRO A 687 3.81 -20.62 29.34
C PRO A 687 2.85 -21.51 28.55
N GLY A 688 1.76 -20.95 28.01
CA GLY A 688 0.73 -21.70 27.30
C GLY A 688 -0.24 -22.38 28.25
N HIS A 689 -1.52 -22.33 27.91
CA HIS A 689 -2.67 -23.00 28.52
C HIS A 689 -3.93 -22.46 27.80
N THR A 690 -5.11 -22.58 28.40
CA THR A 690 -6.29 -21.84 27.95
C THR A 690 -6.39 -20.52 28.69
N PHE A 691 -6.34 -19.41 27.96
CA PHE A 691 -6.42 -18.05 28.49
C PHE A 691 -7.06 -17.14 27.45
N ASP A 692 -7.68 -16.05 27.91
CA ASP A 692 -8.32 -15.07 27.03
C ASP A 692 -7.28 -14.09 26.45
N TRP A 693 -7.71 -13.10 25.68
CA TRP A 693 -6.82 -12.09 25.10
C TRP A 693 -5.97 -11.38 26.15
N GLU A 694 -4.66 -11.58 26.05
CA GLU A 694 -3.64 -10.88 26.80
C GLU A 694 -2.86 -9.95 25.87
N ARG A 695 -2.50 -8.79 26.41
CA ARG A 695 -1.76 -7.77 25.68
C ARG A 695 -0.26 -7.98 25.84
N ILE A 696 0.46 -7.93 24.73
CA ILE A 696 1.91 -7.91 24.65
C ILE A 696 2.35 -6.44 24.55
N VAL A 697 3.22 -5.99 25.45
CA VAL A 697 3.90 -4.69 25.36
C VAL A 697 5.34 -4.87 25.79
N VAL A 698 6.29 -4.79 24.84
CA VAL A 698 7.71 -5.05 25.11
C VAL A 698 8.61 -4.05 24.41
N ASP A 699 9.41 -3.30 25.18
CA ASP A 699 10.46 -2.44 24.66
C ASP A 699 11.59 -3.27 24.05
N LEU A 700 12.02 -2.92 22.83
CA LEU A 700 13.07 -3.59 22.10
C LEU A 700 14.43 -2.97 22.43
N ALA A 701 15.29 -3.72 23.12
CA ALA A 701 16.67 -3.34 23.33
C ALA A 701 17.52 -3.57 22.05
N MET A 702 17.41 -2.64 21.10
CA MET A 702 18.19 -2.61 19.87
C MET A 702 19.70 -2.57 20.17
N PRO A 703 20.55 -3.33 19.45
CA PRO A 703 21.99 -3.25 19.63
C PRO A 703 22.53 -1.86 19.25
N GLU A 704 23.63 -1.47 19.89
CA GLU A 704 24.32 -0.20 19.62
C GLU A 704 24.96 -0.16 18.24
N ASP A 705 25.17 1.05 17.73
CA ASP A 705 25.97 1.24 16.51
C ASP A 705 27.44 0.96 16.77
N LYS A 706 28.15 0.51 15.74
CA LYS A 706 29.61 0.46 15.77
C LYS A 706 30.20 1.88 15.86
N PRO A 707 31.41 2.04 16.42
CA PRO A 707 32.14 3.30 16.34
C PRO A 707 32.27 3.78 14.89
N LYS A 708 32.14 5.09 14.66
CA LYS A 708 32.08 5.68 13.31
C LYS A 708 33.27 5.32 12.43
N GLU A 709 34.45 5.16 13.04
CA GLU A 709 35.69 4.82 12.34
C GLU A 709 35.68 3.40 11.75
N GLN A 710 34.75 2.55 12.20
CA GLN A 710 34.60 1.15 11.77
C GLN A 710 33.40 0.94 10.82
N VAL A 711 32.71 2.02 10.44
CA VAL A 711 31.50 1.98 9.61
C VAL A 711 31.85 2.48 8.21
N ALA A 712 31.81 1.57 7.23
CA ALA A 712 31.97 1.93 5.82
C ALA A 712 30.62 2.35 5.21
N ASN A 713 29.54 1.67 5.60
CA ASN A 713 28.18 1.98 5.22
C ASN A 713 27.24 1.74 6.42
N PRO A 714 26.70 2.80 7.06
CA PRO A 714 25.83 2.66 8.24
C PRO A 714 24.61 1.75 8.00
N LYS A 715 24.04 1.76 6.78
CA LYS A 715 22.86 0.95 6.43
C LYS A 715 23.14 -0.56 6.37
N ARG A 716 24.41 -0.93 6.18
CA ARG A 716 24.89 -2.33 6.11
C ARG A 716 25.59 -2.78 7.39
N ASP A 717 26.32 -1.88 8.01
CA ASP A 717 27.25 -2.21 9.10
C ASP A 717 26.64 -2.11 10.50
N ASN A 718 25.47 -1.46 10.64
CA ASN A 718 24.76 -1.22 11.90
C ASN A 718 23.34 -1.84 11.95
N PRO A 719 22.79 -2.10 13.15
CA PRO A 719 21.42 -2.58 13.34
C PRO A 719 20.42 -1.47 13.02
N ARG A 720 19.73 -1.60 11.88
CA ARG A 720 18.82 -0.59 11.32
C ARG A 720 17.42 -1.14 11.03
N ALA A 721 17.18 -2.42 11.31
CA ALA A 721 15.87 -3.03 11.12
C ALA A 721 15.63 -4.18 12.11
N VAL A 722 14.37 -4.49 12.31
CA VAL A 722 13.91 -5.68 13.05
C VAL A 722 13.08 -6.58 12.14
N MET A 723 13.09 -7.86 12.46
CA MET A 723 12.21 -8.85 11.86
C MET A 723 11.53 -9.64 12.97
N LEU A 724 10.30 -10.09 12.72
CA LEU A 724 9.40 -10.67 13.73
C LEU A 724 9.05 -12.12 13.40
N TRP A 725 9.00 -12.98 14.41
CA TRP A 725 8.48 -14.35 14.32
C TRP A 725 7.58 -14.66 15.49
N LEU A 726 6.35 -15.06 15.18
CA LEU A 726 5.41 -15.67 16.13
C LEU A 726 5.75 -17.15 16.24
N ARG A 727 5.81 -17.68 17.46
CA ARG A 727 6.12 -19.10 17.69
C ARG A 727 5.14 -19.73 18.65
N HIS A 728 4.68 -20.92 18.30
CA HIS A 728 3.82 -21.74 19.16
C HIS A 728 4.37 -23.15 19.26
N TYR A 729 4.63 -23.58 20.49
CA TYR A 729 5.16 -24.88 20.82
C TYR A 729 4.01 -25.89 21.02
N PRO A 730 4.29 -27.19 20.87
CA PRO A 730 3.30 -28.23 21.15
C PRO A 730 2.79 -28.16 22.60
N PRO A 731 1.48 -28.36 22.83
CA PRO A 731 0.94 -28.47 24.18
C PRO A 731 1.36 -29.76 24.87
N GLN A 732 1.10 -29.86 26.18
CA GLN A 732 1.40 -31.07 26.96
C GLN A 732 0.60 -32.28 26.46
N GLU A 733 -0.68 -32.08 26.11
CA GLU A 733 -1.57 -33.10 25.58
C GLU A 733 -2.55 -32.53 24.55
N GLY A 734 -3.21 -33.41 23.80
CA GLY A 734 -4.21 -33.04 22.79
C GLY A 734 -3.67 -32.16 21.66
N LYS A 735 -4.51 -31.20 21.24
CA LYS A 735 -4.19 -30.14 20.30
C LYS A 735 -4.37 -28.80 20.99
N GLY A 736 -3.54 -27.83 20.61
CA GLY A 736 -3.55 -26.47 21.13
C GLY A 736 -3.58 -25.48 19.98
N LEU A 737 -4.16 -24.32 20.24
CA LEU A 737 -4.29 -23.22 19.31
C LEU A 737 -3.78 -21.94 19.99
N ALA A 738 -2.88 -21.22 19.31
CA ALA A 738 -2.49 -19.86 19.68
C ALA A 738 -3.02 -18.89 18.62
N MET A 739 -3.65 -17.82 19.07
CA MET A 739 -4.23 -16.77 18.23
C MET A 739 -3.47 -15.48 18.48
N PHE A 740 -3.18 -14.73 17.41
CA PHE A 740 -2.37 -13.52 17.43
C PHE A 740 -3.05 -12.46 16.59
N ASP A 741 -3.06 -11.23 17.07
CA ASP A 741 -3.69 -10.13 16.34
C ASP A 741 -3.15 -8.75 16.76
N ASP A 742 -3.44 -7.73 15.95
CA ASP A 742 -3.22 -6.31 16.21
C ASP A 742 -1.77 -5.95 16.58
N PHE A 743 -0.81 -6.62 15.95
CA PHE A 743 0.61 -6.33 16.16
C PHE A 743 0.98 -4.93 15.64
N ALA A 744 1.95 -4.31 16.31
CA ALA A 744 2.56 -3.06 15.88
C ALA A 744 4.02 -3.00 16.36
N CYS A 745 4.88 -2.42 15.52
CA CYS A 745 6.22 -2.03 15.93
C CYS A 745 6.23 -0.52 16.09
N VAL A 746 6.03 -0.07 17.33
CA VAL A 746 5.81 1.32 17.65
C VAL A 746 7.13 2.05 17.75
N SER A 747 7.33 3.07 16.90
CA SER A 747 8.42 4.03 17.03
C SER A 747 7.93 5.25 17.77
N TRP A 748 8.62 5.62 18.85
CA TRP A 748 8.22 6.72 19.72
C TRP A 748 8.87 8.05 19.35
N GLU A 749 8.09 9.11 19.42
CA GLU A 749 8.57 10.48 19.36
C GLU A 749 9.27 10.89 20.66
N LYS A 750 9.80 12.11 20.66
CA LYS A 750 10.38 12.69 21.88
C LYS A 750 9.29 12.95 22.92
N PRO A 751 9.62 12.92 24.23
CA PRO A 751 8.67 13.25 25.28
C PRO A 751 8.12 14.67 25.18
N HIS A 752 6.80 14.79 25.33
CA HIS A 752 6.09 16.01 25.65
C HIS A 752 6.01 16.13 27.18
N TYR A 753 6.53 17.22 27.73
CA TYR A 753 6.34 17.59 29.13
C TYR A 753 4.99 18.26 29.30
N LEU A 754 4.31 18.00 30.41
CA LEU A 754 2.89 18.32 30.56
C LEU A 754 2.57 19.82 30.55
N ASN A 755 2.00 20.25 29.43
CA ASN A 755 1.01 21.32 29.36
C ASN A 755 -0.35 20.62 29.22
N ASN A 756 -1.23 20.71 30.23
CA ASN A 756 -2.52 20.02 30.23
C ASN A 756 -3.65 21.02 29.96
N PRO A 757 -4.42 20.91 28.86
CA PRO A 757 -4.39 19.84 27.86
C PRO A 757 -3.25 19.98 26.83
N ILE A 758 -2.79 18.85 26.30
CA ILE A 758 -1.87 18.79 25.16
C ILE A 758 -2.72 18.83 23.89
N GLN A 759 -2.48 19.81 23.01
CA GLN A 759 -3.07 19.88 21.67
C GLN A 759 -2.05 19.45 20.63
N LEU A 760 -2.51 18.71 19.62
CA LEU A 760 -1.71 18.12 18.56
C LEU A 760 -2.15 18.65 17.20
N SER A 761 -1.19 18.85 16.30
CA SER A 761 -1.48 19.10 14.89
C SER A 761 -2.09 17.84 14.28
N VAL A 762 -3.17 17.99 13.53
CA VAL A 762 -3.88 16.89 12.87
C VAL A 762 -4.11 17.24 11.41
N PRO A 763 -4.17 16.25 10.50
CA PRO A 763 -4.13 14.81 10.77
C PRO A 763 -2.72 14.24 10.96
N HIS A 764 -2.63 13.11 11.68
CA HIS A 764 -1.40 12.34 11.88
C HIS A 764 -1.66 10.85 12.09
N ALA A 765 -0.65 9.99 11.88
CA ALA A 765 -0.73 8.54 12.09
C ALA A 765 -0.06 8.06 13.39
N LEU A 766 -0.10 8.88 14.45
CA LEU A 766 0.41 8.57 15.78
C LEU A 766 -0.64 7.81 16.62
N ASP A 767 -0.83 6.53 16.30
CA ASP A 767 -1.91 5.70 16.87
C ASP A 767 -1.58 5.07 18.24
N PHE A 768 -0.50 5.49 18.90
CA PHE A 768 -0.10 5.01 20.23
C PHE A 768 0.28 6.13 21.18
N LEU A 769 -0.03 5.94 22.45
CA LEU A 769 0.32 6.87 23.53
C LEU A 769 1.12 6.14 24.61
N ARG A 770 2.26 6.69 25.05
CA ARG A 770 2.98 6.22 26.25
C ARG A 770 2.92 7.28 27.32
N LEU A 771 2.40 6.91 28.48
CA LEU A 771 2.39 7.71 29.70
C LEU A 771 3.55 7.29 30.58
N THR A 772 4.22 8.25 31.20
CA THR A 772 5.19 8.03 32.29
C THR A 772 4.72 8.79 33.52
N GLY A 773 4.78 8.18 34.70
CA GLY A 773 4.25 8.78 35.92
C GLY A 773 4.30 7.84 37.11
N THR A 774 3.57 8.19 38.17
CA THR A 774 3.47 7.32 39.35
C THR A 774 2.60 6.10 39.04
N SER A 775 3.06 4.90 39.44
CA SER A 775 2.29 3.66 39.32
C SER A 775 0.89 3.84 39.91
N GLY A 776 -0.15 3.61 39.12
CA GLY A 776 -1.50 3.96 39.52
C GLY A 776 -2.43 4.19 38.35
N LEU A 777 -3.73 4.21 38.65
CA LEU A 777 -4.77 4.42 37.64
C LEU A 777 -4.80 5.89 37.25
N VAL A 778 -4.59 6.15 35.97
CA VAL A 778 -4.72 7.45 35.32
C VAL A 778 -6.01 7.46 34.51
N LYS A 779 -6.66 8.61 34.42
CA LYS A 779 -7.76 8.83 33.49
C LYS A 779 -7.36 9.89 32.49
N LEU A 780 -7.50 9.56 31.21
CA LEU A 780 -7.33 10.48 30.11
C LEU A 780 -8.70 10.84 29.55
N HIS A 781 -8.90 12.10 29.19
CA HIS A 781 -9.93 12.54 28.29
C HIS A 781 -9.26 12.81 26.94
N LEU A 782 -9.61 12.01 25.92
CA LEU A 782 -9.04 12.08 24.58
C LEU A 782 -10.07 12.67 23.64
N THR A 783 -9.66 13.63 22.81
CA THR A 783 -10.48 14.14 21.70
C THR A 783 -9.77 13.80 20.40
N PHE A 784 -10.49 13.15 19.49
CA PHE A 784 -10.07 12.82 18.14
C PHE A 784 -10.79 13.72 17.16
N ARG A 785 -10.14 14.09 16.06
CA ARG A 785 -10.65 14.98 15.03
C ARG A 785 -10.62 14.31 13.67
N ALA A 786 -11.75 14.32 12.97
CA ALA A 786 -11.89 13.98 11.57
C ALA A 786 -12.37 15.20 10.77
N PHE A 787 -12.27 15.09 9.46
CA PHE A 787 -12.61 16.15 8.51
C PHE A 787 -13.52 15.58 7.41
N GLN A 788 -14.43 16.40 6.91
CA GLN A 788 -15.32 16.02 5.81
C GLN A 788 -15.35 17.12 4.75
N PRO A 789 -15.29 16.79 3.45
CA PRO A 789 -15.40 17.80 2.41
C PRO A 789 -16.80 18.44 2.43
N GLN A 790 -16.87 19.74 2.22
CA GLN A 790 -18.15 20.42 1.95
C GLN A 790 -18.47 20.34 0.45
N SER A 791 -19.75 20.15 0.15
CA SER A 791 -20.29 19.89 -1.20
C SER A 791 -20.44 21.13 -2.07
#